data_AF-A0A2V5PMV4-F1
#
_entry.id   AF-A0A2V5PMV4-F1
#
_cell.length_a   1.000
_cell.length_b   1.000
_cell.length_c   1.000
_cell.angle_alpha   90.00
_cell.angle_beta   90.00
_cell.angle_gamma   90.00
#
_symmetry.space_group_name_H-M   'P 1'
#
loop_
_entity.id
_entity.type
_entity.pdbx_description
1 polymer ?
#
loop_
_entity_poly.entity_id
_entity_poly.type
_entity_poly.pdbx_seq_one_letter_code
_entity_poly.pdbx_strand_id
1 'polypeptide(L)'
;MSREILDQWCERGILALVLAILVFGPLATGAVRTLDFLVIQGLALGVMLLWAARLWLDPRPQLLWPPICWAVLAFALFAIVAYLRADIEYVARQELIHVLIYAILFVAILNNLHRQEFMQVITFGLLFLAMLISFCALYQFLTRTNKVPTAGGLLEWLIFRDKSWLVTSPYEHRAVGTYINPNNLGGFLEMLLPLGLAYTLASRLKPLTKVFVGYAALIILAGIAVTVSRGSWISTALALVVFFGLLVWNRAYRLPALVLLAALVVAGFVLLPRTEYFKERVHQLFEGGKINDDKRFDLWLPALRLWRENVWWGAGPGHFDARFRAYRPQDIQMQPRWVHNDYLNTLTDWGLPGAALVGAAWVLLGAGVIKTWRVVRGPTAQLGEQRRSNKFAFVLGASLGLLAILLHSLVDFNLHIPANTILAVALIALLSSHLRFATERYWVRARLWLKLCASAVLLGGVLYLGRQELRHAAEYAWLERAARAPHFFPAQIERLKMAFRAEPLNAVTGYSIGEAFRIESQEGTEDYRQLAAQAMEWFARAQKLDPWDERSFLGYGWCLDWVGRKTESAPYFDRAEQLDPNGYFTIATIGLHYIEIGNFAAAKPWLERSLRLQRQDNPIAQDYLQIIATRLMERATNHTGTEIHAP
;
A
#
# COMPACT_ATOMS: atom_id res chain seq x y z
N MET A 1 42.77 -9.29 -8.43
CA MET A 1 41.46 -9.95 -8.64
C MET A 1 41.01 -9.66 -10.07
N SER A 2 40.69 -10.67 -10.88
CA SER A 2 40.30 -10.44 -12.29
C SER A 2 38.94 -9.74 -12.38
N ARG A 3 38.71 -8.98 -13.47
CA ARG A 3 37.41 -8.30 -13.72
C ARG A 3 36.23 -9.28 -13.73
N GLU A 4 36.46 -10.50 -14.20
CA GLU A 4 35.47 -11.57 -14.23
C GLU A 4 35.08 -12.04 -12.83
N ILE A 5 36.05 -12.19 -11.92
CA ILE A 5 35.76 -12.55 -10.53
C ILE A 5 34.93 -11.42 -9.90
N LEU A 6 35.31 -10.15 -10.10
CA LEU A 6 34.54 -9.00 -9.60
C LEU A 6 33.11 -8.97 -10.15
N ASP A 7 32.90 -9.24 -11.45
CA ASP A 7 31.56 -9.33 -12.05
C ASP A 7 30.70 -10.40 -11.37
N GLN A 8 31.26 -11.58 -11.11
CA GLN A 8 30.57 -12.67 -10.41
C GLN A 8 30.21 -12.29 -8.97
N TRP A 9 31.08 -11.55 -8.26
CA TRP A 9 30.77 -11.03 -6.92
C TRP A 9 29.64 -9.99 -6.97
N CYS A 10 29.66 -9.07 -7.93
CA CYS A 10 28.57 -8.11 -8.13
C CYS A 10 27.25 -8.83 -8.44
N GLU A 11 27.26 -9.82 -9.33
CA GLU A 11 26.06 -10.61 -9.68
C GLU A 11 25.48 -11.34 -8.47
N ARG A 12 26.32 -12.01 -7.66
CA ARG A 12 25.90 -12.67 -6.42
C ARG A 12 25.44 -11.67 -5.35
N GLY A 13 26.08 -10.49 -5.28
CA GLY A 13 25.67 -9.41 -4.40
C GLY A 13 24.29 -8.86 -4.76
N ILE A 14 24.01 -8.66 -6.06
CA ILE A 14 22.67 -8.28 -6.54
C ILE A 14 21.63 -9.33 -6.14
N LEU A 15 21.94 -10.63 -6.32
CA LEU A 15 21.05 -11.70 -5.87
C LEU A 15 20.79 -11.63 -4.35
N ALA A 16 21.83 -11.47 -3.55
CA ALA A 16 21.71 -11.40 -2.09
C ALA A 16 20.87 -10.20 -1.63
N LEU A 17 21.07 -9.03 -2.23
CA LEU A 17 20.28 -7.83 -1.93
C LEU A 17 18.83 -7.96 -2.37
N VAL A 18 18.55 -8.51 -3.56
CA VAL A 18 17.18 -8.75 -4.03
C VAL A 18 16.47 -9.77 -3.14
N LEU A 19 17.15 -10.84 -2.72
CA LEU A 19 16.62 -11.78 -1.74
C LEU A 19 16.36 -11.12 -0.39
N ALA A 20 17.26 -10.27 0.09
CA ALA A 20 17.08 -9.52 1.32
C ALA A 20 15.82 -8.64 1.25
N ILE A 21 15.58 -7.94 0.13
CA ILE A 21 14.35 -7.15 -0.09
C ILE A 21 13.11 -8.05 -0.07
N LEU A 22 13.13 -9.13 -0.84
CA LEU A 22 12.02 -10.08 -0.98
C LEU A 22 11.70 -10.84 0.31
N VAL A 23 12.65 -10.94 1.24
CA VAL A 23 12.48 -11.56 2.56
C VAL A 23 12.08 -10.54 3.62
N PHE A 24 12.79 -9.41 3.68
CA PHE A 24 12.56 -8.38 4.69
C PHE A 24 11.17 -7.75 4.56
N GLY A 25 10.74 -7.40 3.34
CA GLY A 25 9.44 -6.74 3.12
C GLY A 25 8.25 -7.51 3.73
N PRO A 26 8.04 -8.79 3.39
CA PRO A 26 6.97 -9.59 3.99
C PRO A 26 7.11 -9.78 5.51
N LEU A 27 8.33 -9.85 6.05
CA LEU A 27 8.56 -9.99 7.50
C LEU A 27 8.41 -8.66 8.28
N ALA A 28 8.48 -7.53 7.58
CA ALA A 28 8.39 -6.19 8.13
C ALA A 28 7.04 -5.56 7.78
N THR A 29 5.93 -6.19 8.16
CA THR A 29 4.57 -5.66 7.97
C THR A 29 4.13 -5.39 6.53
N GLY A 30 4.80 -5.97 5.54
CA GLY A 30 4.60 -5.65 4.12
C GLY A 30 5.36 -4.39 3.66
N ALA A 31 6.26 -3.88 4.50
CA ALA A 31 7.02 -2.64 4.36
C ALA A 31 6.15 -1.39 4.16
N VAL A 32 4.99 -1.34 4.82
CA VAL A 32 4.06 -0.20 4.79
C VAL A 32 4.46 0.92 5.75
N ARG A 33 5.38 0.64 6.68
CA ARG A 33 5.88 1.59 7.67
C ARG A 33 7.09 2.32 7.10
N THR A 34 7.27 3.59 7.49
CA THR A 34 8.36 4.43 6.98
C THR A 34 9.73 3.79 7.14
N LEU A 35 10.07 3.30 8.34
CA LEU A 35 11.37 2.67 8.59
C LEU A 35 11.56 1.40 7.75
N ASP A 36 10.53 0.57 7.64
CA ASP A 36 10.59 -0.68 6.88
C ASP A 36 10.84 -0.40 5.39
N PHE A 37 10.20 0.62 4.83
CA PHE A 37 10.42 1.02 3.45
C PHE A 37 11.81 1.66 3.23
N LEU A 38 12.32 2.45 4.18
CA LEU A 38 13.68 3.02 4.11
C LEU A 38 14.73 1.91 3.98
N VAL A 39 14.58 0.80 4.71
CA VAL A 39 15.49 -0.37 4.56
C VAL A 39 15.42 -0.95 3.15
N ILE A 40 14.23 -1.10 2.57
CA ILE A 40 14.07 -1.58 1.20
C ILE A 40 14.75 -0.62 0.21
N GLN A 41 14.56 0.70 0.39
CA GLN A 41 15.16 1.72 -0.45
C GLN A 41 16.70 1.67 -0.39
N GLY A 42 17.29 1.58 0.80
CA GLY A 42 18.75 1.44 0.96
C GLY A 42 19.30 0.16 0.32
N LEU A 43 18.59 -0.97 0.44
CA LEU A 43 18.96 -2.21 -0.25
C LEU A 43 18.86 -2.07 -1.78
N ALA A 44 17.84 -1.37 -2.29
CA ALA A 44 17.67 -1.10 -3.72
C ALA A 44 18.79 -0.19 -4.25
N LEU A 45 19.25 0.81 -3.48
CA LEU A 45 20.44 1.60 -3.81
C LEU A 45 21.68 0.73 -3.94
N GLY A 46 21.85 -0.25 -3.04
CA GLY A 46 22.91 -1.25 -3.15
C GLY A 46 22.85 -2.05 -4.46
N VAL A 47 21.64 -2.47 -4.87
CA VAL A 47 21.43 -3.15 -6.16
C VAL A 47 21.86 -2.25 -7.32
N MET A 48 21.50 -0.96 -7.29
CA MET A 48 21.88 0.00 -8.34
C MET A 48 23.39 0.21 -8.43
N LEU A 49 24.07 0.35 -7.29
CA LEU A 49 25.52 0.53 -7.24
C LEU A 49 26.26 -0.69 -7.79
N LEU A 50 25.86 -1.90 -7.37
CA LEU A 50 26.46 -3.14 -7.89
C LEU A 50 26.17 -3.32 -9.38
N TRP A 51 24.98 -2.96 -9.84
CA TRP A 51 24.64 -3.06 -11.25
C TRP A 51 25.40 -2.04 -12.11
N ALA A 52 25.58 -0.81 -11.62
CA ALA A 52 26.39 0.21 -12.27
C ALA A 52 27.84 -0.26 -12.43
N ALA A 53 28.44 -0.85 -11.40
CA ALA A 53 29.77 -1.46 -11.48
C ALA A 53 29.82 -2.56 -12.55
N ARG A 54 28.79 -3.42 -12.59
CA ARG A 54 28.70 -4.54 -13.53
C ARG A 54 28.76 -4.12 -15.01
N LEU A 55 28.14 -3.00 -15.37
CA LEU A 55 28.16 -2.46 -16.74
C LEU A 55 29.59 -2.15 -17.25
N TRP A 56 30.53 -1.91 -16.34
CA TRP A 56 31.92 -1.58 -16.65
C TRP A 56 32.90 -2.74 -16.42
N LEU A 57 32.55 -3.71 -15.57
CA LEU A 57 33.34 -4.92 -15.35
C LEU A 57 33.25 -5.88 -16.54
N ASP A 58 32.06 -6.04 -17.12
CA ASP A 58 31.89 -6.80 -18.36
C ASP A 58 32.34 -5.94 -19.57
N PRO A 59 33.30 -6.42 -20.39
CA PRO A 59 33.70 -5.71 -21.61
C PRO A 59 32.58 -5.63 -22.66
N ARG A 60 31.62 -6.58 -22.68
CA ARG A 60 30.56 -6.67 -23.70
C ARG A 60 29.18 -6.99 -23.09
N PRO A 61 28.65 -6.14 -22.18
CA PRO A 61 27.40 -6.40 -21.51
C PRO A 61 26.24 -6.43 -22.50
N GLN A 62 25.37 -7.41 -22.31
CA GLN A 62 24.14 -7.57 -23.07
C GLN A 62 22.96 -7.31 -22.15
N LEU A 63 22.03 -6.47 -22.60
CA LEU A 63 20.80 -6.15 -21.88
C LEU A 63 19.62 -6.83 -22.57
N LEU A 64 18.79 -7.49 -21.79
CA LEU A 64 17.55 -8.10 -22.24
C LEU A 64 16.44 -7.04 -22.19
N TRP A 65 15.89 -6.68 -23.35
CA TRP A 65 14.90 -5.59 -23.50
C TRP A 65 13.61 -6.04 -24.22
N PRO A 66 12.81 -6.92 -23.60
CA PRO A 66 11.50 -7.31 -24.11
C PRO A 66 10.53 -6.12 -24.19
N PRO A 67 9.44 -6.20 -24.98
CA PRO A 67 8.52 -5.09 -25.19
C PRO A 67 7.96 -4.45 -23.90
N ILE A 68 7.74 -5.23 -22.85
CA ILE A 68 7.28 -4.74 -21.54
C ILE A 68 8.20 -3.68 -20.92
N CYS A 69 9.51 -3.72 -21.21
CA CYS A 69 10.46 -2.70 -20.72
C CYS A 69 10.09 -1.29 -21.21
N TRP A 70 9.51 -1.17 -22.41
CA TRP A 70 9.04 0.11 -22.92
C TRP A 70 7.81 0.61 -22.16
N ALA A 71 6.89 -0.27 -21.76
CA ALA A 71 5.74 0.12 -20.95
C ALA A 71 6.17 0.55 -19.54
N VAL A 72 7.11 -0.17 -18.91
CA VAL A 72 7.68 0.21 -17.61
C VAL A 72 8.42 1.55 -17.69
N LEU A 73 9.25 1.75 -18.71
CA LEU A 73 9.94 3.02 -18.93
C LEU A 73 8.96 4.17 -19.19
N ALA A 74 7.94 3.95 -20.03
CA ALA A 74 6.92 4.95 -20.33
C ALA A 74 6.13 5.34 -19.08
N PHE A 75 5.76 4.37 -18.23
CA PHE A 75 5.07 4.65 -16.97
C PHE A 75 5.98 5.39 -15.98
N ALA A 76 7.25 5.03 -15.86
CA ALA A 76 8.19 5.74 -15.00
C ALA A 76 8.39 7.21 -15.43
N LEU A 77 8.49 7.47 -16.74
CA LEU A 77 8.57 8.82 -17.29
C LEU A 77 7.26 9.59 -17.09
N PHE A 78 6.12 8.94 -17.33
CA PHE A 78 4.81 9.51 -17.06
C PHE A 78 4.65 9.87 -15.57
N ALA A 79 5.15 9.02 -14.66
CA ALA A 79 5.08 9.26 -13.24
C ALA A 79 5.88 10.49 -12.81
N ILE A 80 7.05 10.73 -13.42
CA ILE A 80 7.82 11.96 -13.20
C ILE A 80 6.99 13.18 -13.64
N VAL A 81 6.34 13.12 -14.81
CA VAL A 81 5.49 14.22 -15.31
C VAL A 81 4.28 14.45 -14.41
N ALA A 82 3.61 13.39 -13.96
CA ALA A 82 2.47 13.47 -13.06
C ALA A 82 2.87 14.06 -11.69
N TYR A 83 4.03 13.65 -11.15
CA TYR A 83 4.60 14.22 -9.92
C TYR A 83 4.83 15.73 -10.04
N LEU A 84 5.41 16.20 -11.16
CA LEU A 84 5.67 17.63 -11.37
C LEU A 84 4.41 18.50 -11.48
N ARG A 85 3.24 17.87 -11.63
CA ARG A 85 1.93 18.52 -11.74
C ARG A 85 1.05 18.33 -10.51
N ALA A 86 1.50 17.54 -9.53
CA ALA A 86 0.69 17.21 -8.37
C ALA A 86 0.48 18.42 -7.47
N ASP A 87 -0.73 18.53 -6.91
CA ASP A 87 -1.10 19.60 -5.98
C ASP A 87 -0.36 19.46 -4.65
N ILE A 88 -0.14 18.23 -4.19
CA ILE A 88 0.53 17.89 -2.92
C ILE A 88 1.85 17.18 -3.25
N GLU A 89 2.91 17.98 -3.36
CA GLU A 89 4.24 17.51 -3.76
C GLU A 89 4.74 16.36 -2.89
N TYR A 90 4.61 16.46 -1.56
CA TYR A 90 5.13 15.45 -0.64
C TYR A 90 4.52 14.08 -0.89
N VAL A 91 3.19 14.00 -1.03
CA VAL A 91 2.47 12.75 -1.27
C VAL A 91 2.86 12.17 -2.63
N ALA A 92 2.85 12.98 -3.69
CA ALA A 92 3.23 12.53 -5.02
C ALA A 92 4.69 12.09 -5.11
N ARG A 93 5.60 12.72 -4.35
CA ARG A 93 7.01 12.33 -4.30
C ARG A 93 7.19 10.96 -3.67
N GLN A 94 6.46 10.65 -2.59
CA GLN A 94 6.52 9.33 -1.97
C GLN A 94 6.08 8.26 -2.98
N GLU A 95 4.98 8.46 -3.71
CA GLU A 95 4.55 7.52 -4.76
C GLU A 95 5.56 7.41 -5.91
N LEU A 96 6.16 8.52 -6.34
CA LEU A 96 7.21 8.50 -7.35
C LEU A 96 8.42 7.66 -6.89
N ILE A 97 8.84 7.76 -5.64
CA ILE A 97 9.93 6.95 -5.08
C ILE A 97 9.59 5.45 -5.18
N HIS A 98 8.37 5.05 -4.83
CA HIS A 98 7.92 3.66 -5.00
C HIS A 98 8.00 3.21 -6.46
N VAL A 99 7.44 3.99 -7.39
CA VAL A 99 7.47 3.69 -8.83
C VAL A 99 8.89 3.55 -9.37
N LEU A 100 9.80 4.46 -9.00
CA LEU A 100 11.20 4.41 -9.42
C LEU A 100 11.90 3.16 -8.88
N ILE A 101 11.74 2.84 -7.60
CA ILE A 101 12.30 1.64 -6.99
C ILE A 101 11.79 0.39 -7.70
N TYR A 102 10.49 0.30 -7.96
CA TYR A 102 9.89 -0.84 -8.64
C TYR A 102 10.38 -0.99 -10.09
N ALA A 103 10.48 0.11 -10.83
CA ALA A 103 11.01 0.10 -12.19
C ALA A 103 12.49 -0.32 -12.23
N ILE A 104 13.30 0.18 -11.30
CA ILE A 104 14.72 -0.17 -11.18
C ILE A 104 14.88 -1.65 -10.80
N LEU A 105 14.13 -2.14 -9.81
CA LEU A 105 14.15 -3.55 -9.41
C LEU A 105 13.69 -4.46 -10.56
N PHE A 106 12.64 -4.09 -11.29
CA PHE A 106 12.20 -4.81 -12.49
C PHE A 106 13.35 -5.01 -13.48
N VAL A 107 14.01 -3.92 -13.90
CA VAL A 107 15.06 -3.99 -14.92
C VAL A 107 16.32 -4.67 -14.35
N ALA A 108 16.66 -4.44 -13.10
CA ALA A 108 17.82 -5.06 -12.44
C ALA A 108 17.65 -6.59 -12.34
N ILE A 109 16.49 -7.08 -11.89
CA ILE A 109 16.17 -8.51 -11.80
C ILE A 109 16.17 -9.14 -13.19
N LEU A 110 15.51 -8.50 -14.17
CA LEU A 110 15.43 -8.98 -15.55
C LEU A 110 16.82 -9.18 -16.18
N ASN A 111 17.73 -8.22 -15.99
CA ASN A 111 19.03 -8.22 -16.64
C ASN A 111 20.07 -9.03 -15.88
N ASN A 112 20.01 -9.09 -14.55
CA ASN A 112 21.05 -9.71 -13.74
C ASN A 112 20.69 -11.11 -13.22
N LEU A 113 19.40 -11.41 -12.99
CA LEU A 113 18.96 -12.61 -12.26
C LEU A 113 18.23 -13.63 -13.15
N HIS A 114 18.57 -13.64 -14.44
CA HIS A 114 17.92 -14.51 -15.42
C HIS A 114 18.48 -15.95 -15.43
N ARG A 115 19.55 -16.28 -14.69
CA ARG A 115 20.11 -17.66 -14.63
C ARG A 115 19.16 -18.62 -13.91
N GLN A 116 19.13 -19.89 -14.36
CA GLN A 116 18.22 -20.91 -13.80
C GLN A 116 18.46 -21.15 -12.31
N GLU A 117 19.73 -21.16 -11.87
CA GLU A 117 20.11 -21.32 -10.47
C GLU A 117 19.53 -20.19 -9.61
N PHE A 118 19.72 -18.93 -10.01
CA PHE A 118 19.21 -17.78 -9.26
C PHE A 118 17.68 -17.77 -9.20
N MET A 119 17.01 -18.09 -10.31
CA MET A 119 15.56 -18.22 -10.33
C MET A 119 15.07 -19.29 -9.34
N GLN A 120 15.79 -20.41 -9.22
CA GLN A 120 15.47 -21.45 -8.24
C GLN A 120 15.72 -21.00 -6.81
N VAL A 121 16.85 -20.33 -6.53
CA VAL A 121 17.14 -19.77 -5.20
C VAL A 121 16.05 -18.79 -4.77
N ILE A 122 15.66 -17.86 -5.65
CA ILE A 122 14.59 -16.90 -5.38
C ILE A 122 13.25 -17.63 -5.15
N THR A 123 12.90 -18.56 -6.04
CA THR A 123 11.63 -19.29 -5.93
C THR A 123 11.54 -20.10 -4.64
N PHE A 124 12.56 -20.89 -4.32
CA PHE A 124 12.54 -21.72 -3.12
C PHE A 124 12.68 -20.90 -1.84
N GLY A 125 13.45 -19.81 -1.87
CA GLY A 125 13.50 -18.84 -0.77
C GLY A 125 12.11 -18.24 -0.48
N LEU A 126 11.40 -17.80 -1.51
CA LEU A 126 10.04 -17.27 -1.39
C LEU A 126 9.02 -18.31 -0.91
N LEU A 127 9.07 -19.55 -1.45
CA LEU A 127 8.17 -20.62 -1.01
C LEU A 127 8.42 -21.03 0.44
N PHE A 128 9.69 -21.08 0.85
CA PHE A 128 10.07 -21.32 2.24
C PHE A 128 9.59 -20.19 3.16
N LEU A 129 9.80 -18.94 2.75
CA LEU A 129 9.31 -17.77 3.49
C LEU A 129 7.79 -17.78 3.63
N ALA A 130 7.05 -18.03 2.54
CA ALA A 130 5.59 -18.11 2.56
C ALA A 130 5.09 -19.22 3.47
N MET A 131 5.78 -20.37 3.50
CA MET A 131 5.50 -21.46 4.43
C MET A 131 5.72 -21.01 5.90
N LEU A 132 6.84 -20.33 6.21
CA LEU A 132 7.10 -19.82 7.56
C LEU A 132 6.04 -18.80 8.00
N ILE A 133 5.71 -17.83 7.15
CA ILE A 133 4.68 -16.83 7.45
C ILE A 133 3.31 -17.50 7.64
N SER A 134 3.01 -18.55 6.86
CA SER A 134 1.77 -19.32 7.01
C SER A 134 1.74 -20.11 8.32
N PHE A 135 2.87 -20.63 8.80
CA PHE A 135 2.94 -21.20 10.15
C PHE A 135 2.69 -20.15 11.24
N CYS A 136 3.24 -18.95 11.10
CA CYS A 136 2.93 -17.84 12.01
C CYS A 136 1.45 -17.49 11.98
N ALA A 137 0.83 -17.44 10.80
CA ALA A 137 -0.59 -17.18 10.62
C ALA A 137 -1.46 -18.28 11.26
N LEU A 138 -1.12 -19.55 11.08
CA LEU A 138 -1.80 -20.68 11.72
C LEU A 138 -1.68 -20.62 13.25
N TYR A 139 -0.48 -20.34 13.77
CA TYR A 139 -0.25 -20.15 15.20
C TYR A 139 -1.12 -19.01 15.76
N GLN A 140 -1.17 -17.87 15.06
CA GLN A 140 -2.01 -16.74 15.45
C GLN A 140 -3.49 -17.12 15.50
N PHE A 141 -3.97 -17.78 14.45
CA PHE A 141 -5.36 -18.21 14.36
C PHE A 141 -5.75 -19.18 15.48
N LEU A 142 -4.88 -20.16 15.77
CA LEU A 142 -5.14 -21.19 16.78
C LEU A 142 -5.05 -20.66 18.21
N THR A 143 -4.10 -19.77 18.50
CA THR A 143 -3.90 -19.19 19.84
C THR A 143 -4.74 -17.94 20.11
N ARG A 144 -5.42 -17.41 19.08
CA ARG A 144 -6.19 -16.16 19.13
C ARG A 144 -5.36 -14.95 19.57
N THR A 145 -4.03 -14.99 19.39
CA THR A 145 -3.18 -13.83 19.64
C THR A 145 -3.26 -12.84 18.48
N ASN A 146 -3.36 -11.55 18.82
CA ASN A 146 -3.26 -10.44 17.88
C ASN A 146 -1.87 -9.78 17.89
N LYS A 147 -0.93 -10.27 18.72
CA LYS A 147 0.43 -9.75 18.82
C LYS A 147 1.39 -10.55 17.95
N VAL A 148 2.13 -9.85 17.10
CA VAL A 148 2.96 -10.44 16.05
C VAL A 148 4.40 -9.94 16.14
N PRO A 149 5.40 -10.83 16.24
CA PRO A 149 6.78 -10.44 16.08
C PRO A 149 7.06 -10.13 14.60
N THR A 150 7.59 -8.94 14.33
CA THR A 150 7.93 -8.51 12.96
C THR A 150 9.38 -8.02 12.90
N ALA A 151 10.02 -8.19 11.75
CA ALA A 151 11.39 -7.71 11.55
C ALA A 151 11.48 -6.18 11.69
N GLY A 152 10.44 -5.47 11.19
CA GLY A 152 10.30 -4.02 11.33
C GLY A 152 10.13 -3.58 12.78
N GLY A 153 9.25 -4.24 13.54
CA GLY A 153 9.09 -3.99 14.98
C GLY A 153 10.39 -4.23 15.77
N LEU A 154 11.14 -5.28 15.44
CA LEU A 154 12.44 -5.54 16.06
C LEU A 154 13.44 -4.41 15.75
N LEU A 155 13.50 -3.97 14.49
CA LEU A 155 14.39 -2.88 14.08
C LEU A 155 14.04 -1.58 14.79
N GLU A 156 12.76 -1.24 14.88
CA GLU A 156 12.33 -0.08 15.65
C GLU A 156 12.67 -0.19 17.12
N TRP A 157 12.46 -1.33 17.75
CA TRP A 157 12.85 -1.53 19.14
C TRP A 157 14.36 -1.38 19.35
N LEU A 158 15.19 -1.81 18.38
CA LEU A 158 16.64 -1.63 18.44
C LEU A 158 17.05 -0.15 18.38
N ILE A 159 16.36 0.66 17.57
CA ILE A 159 16.64 2.10 17.41
C ILE A 159 15.98 2.92 18.53
N PHE A 160 14.80 2.50 18.96
CA PHE A 160 13.90 3.17 19.88
C PHE A 160 13.43 2.19 20.95
N ARG A 161 14.20 2.11 22.04
CA ARG A 161 14.06 1.08 23.11
C ARG A 161 12.71 1.06 23.84
N ASP A 162 11.91 2.11 23.68
CA ASP A 162 10.56 2.29 24.19
C ASP A 162 9.47 1.64 23.32
N LYS A 163 9.78 1.27 22.08
CA LYS A 163 8.83 0.60 21.16
C LYS A 163 8.74 -0.89 21.47
N SER A 164 7.67 -1.53 21.01
CA SER A 164 7.50 -2.97 21.09
C SER A 164 7.94 -3.63 19.79
N TRP A 165 8.70 -4.73 19.89
CA TRP A 165 8.99 -5.60 18.74
C TRP A 165 7.77 -6.45 18.31
N LEU A 166 6.70 -6.44 19.12
CA LEU A 166 5.40 -7.01 18.82
C LEU A 166 4.46 -5.92 18.29
N VAL A 167 3.94 -6.11 17.07
CA VAL A 167 2.91 -5.28 16.44
C VAL A 167 1.54 -5.89 16.76
N THR A 168 0.57 -5.05 17.11
CA THR A 168 -0.81 -5.49 17.40
C THR A 168 -1.67 -5.35 16.15
N SER A 169 -2.28 -6.44 15.70
CA SER A 169 -3.24 -6.44 14.59
C SER A 169 -4.61 -5.96 15.08
N PRO A 170 -5.26 -5.03 14.35
CA PRO A 170 -6.63 -4.61 14.66
C PRO A 170 -7.68 -5.64 14.20
N TYR A 171 -7.28 -6.69 13.49
CA TYR A 171 -8.18 -7.70 12.95
C TYR A 171 -8.29 -8.89 13.89
N GLU A 172 -9.27 -8.85 14.80
CA GLU A 172 -9.57 -9.98 15.68
C GLU A 172 -9.98 -11.22 14.86
N HIS A 173 -9.58 -12.40 15.31
CA HIS A 173 -9.92 -13.70 14.71
C HIS A 173 -9.50 -13.91 13.25
N ARG A 174 -8.66 -13.04 12.69
CA ARG A 174 -8.10 -13.18 11.33
C ARG A 174 -6.58 -13.21 11.40
N ALA A 175 -5.97 -14.22 10.79
CA ALA A 175 -4.53 -14.33 10.80
C ALA A 175 -3.87 -13.34 9.84
N VAL A 176 -2.85 -12.64 10.31
CA VAL A 176 -2.09 -11.66 9.53
C VAL A 176 -0.67 -12.12 9.24
N GLY A 177 -0.20 -13.21 9.86
CA GLY A 177 1.17 -13.69 9.71
C GLY A 177 2.11 -12.59 10.18
N THR A 178 2.98 -12.07 9.32
CA THR A 178 3.86 -10.93 9.63
C THR A 178 3.36 -9.60 9.03
N TYR A 179 2.20 -9.58 8.38
CA TYR A 179 1.54 -8.39 7.85
C TYR A 179 0.67 -7.70 8.91
N ILE A 180 0.18 -6.49 8.60
CA ILE A 180 -0.83 -5.79 9.43
C ILE A 180 -2.26 -6.15 9.00
N ASN A 181 -2.48 -6.40 7.71
CA ASN A 181 -3.80 -6.68 7.14
C ASN A 181 -3.85 -8.11 6.58
N PRO A 182 -4.86 -8.92 6.96
CA PRO A 182 -5.01 -10.31 6.51
C PRO A 182 -5.19 -10.44 5.00
N ASN A 183 -5.79 -9.44 4.32
CA ASN A 183 -5.96 -9.49 2.88
C ASN A 183 -4.62 -9.36 2.15
N ASN A 184 -3.73 -8.50 2.67
CA ASN A 184 -2.40 -8.27 2.09
C ASN A 184 -1.52 -9.51 2.24
N LEU A 185 -1.62 -10.21 3.38
CA LEU A 185 -1.01 -11.54 3.54
C LEU A 185 -1.58 -12.52 2.51
N GLY A 186 -2.90 -12.54 2.32
CA GLY A 186 -3.55 -13.36 1.31
C GLY A 186 -2.98 -13.13 -0.09
N GLY A 187 -2.83 -11.86 -0.49
CA GLY A 187 -2.21 -11.46 -1.76
C GLY A 187 -0.76 -11.96 -1.93
N PHE A 188 0.04 -11.94 -0.86
CA PHE A 188 1.39 -12.49 -0.88
C PHE A 188 1.40 -14.01 -1.11
N LEU A 189 0.55 -14.74 -0.36
CA LEU A 189 0.50 -16.20 -0.38
C LEU A 189 -0.08 -16.74 -1.69
N GLU A 190 -1.13 -16.11 -2.23
CA GLU A 190 -1.79 -16.56 -3.46
C GLU A 190 -0.91 -16.40 -4.70
N MET A 191 0.00 -15.41 -4.72
CA MET A 191 1.00 -15.28 -5.78
C MET A 191 1.98 -16.45 -5.82
N LEU A 192 2.25 -17.08 -4.67
CA LEU A 192 3.26 -18.13 -4.52
C LEU A 192 2.67 -19.55 -4.53
N LEU A 193 1.40 -19.72 -4.18
CA LEU A 193 0.74 -21.03 -4.15
C LEU A 193 0.79 -21.76 -5.52
N PRO A 194 0.38 -21.15 -6.64
CA PRO A 194 0.46 -21.79 -7.96
C PRO A 194 1.91 -22.14 -8.34
N LEU A 195 2.88 -21.35 -7.89
CA LEU A 195 4.30 -21.61 -8.10
C LEU A 195 4.75 -22.89 -7.39
N GLY A 196 4.41 -23.07 -6.11
CA GLY A 196 4.68 -24.29 -5.36
C GLY A 196 4.01 -25.53 -5.98
N LEU A 197 2.75 -25.41 -6.37
CA LEU A 197 2.01 -26.50 -7.03
C LEU A 197 2.62 -26.87 -8.38
N ALA A 198 2.99 -25.88 -9.20
CA ALA A 198 3.63 -26.12 -10.50
C ALA A 198 4.96 -26.86 -10.35
N TYR A 199 5.79 -26.46 -9.37
CA TYR A 199 7.04 -27.14 -9.09
C TYR A 199 6.84 -28.57 -8.56
N THR A 200 5.77 -28.82 -7.80
CA THR A 200 5.46 -30.16 -7.33
C THR A 200 5.09 -31.09 -8.50
N LEU A 201 4.16 -30.65 -9.36
CA LEU A 201 3.56 -31.48 -10.41
C LEU A 201 4.39 -31.55 -11.70
N ALA A 202 4.92 -30.41 -12.16
CA ALA A 202 5.48 -30.29 -13.51
C ALA A 202 7.01 -30.22 -13.57
N SER A 203 7.72 -30.02 -12.45
CA SER A 203 9.18 -29.86 -12.44
C SER A 203 9.95 -31.19 -12.58
N ARG A 204 11.25 -31.07 -12.91
CA ARG A 204 12.26 -32.15 -12.90
C ARG A 204 12.99 -32.27 -11.54
N LEU A 205 12.44 -31.70 -10.47
CA LEU A 205 13.07 -31.79 -9.15
C LEU A 205 13.12 -33.23 -8.64
N LYS A 206 14.09 -33.49 -7.76
CA LYS A 206 14.21 -34.77 -7.05
C LYS A 206 12.93 -35.03 -6.24
N PRO A 207 12.50 -36.30 -6.06
CA PRO A 207 11.27 -36.62 -5.33
C PRO A 207 11.19 -35.97 -3.93
N LEU A 208 12.28 -36.01 -3.16
CA LEU A 208 12.33 -35.38 -1.84
C LEU A 208 12.05 -33.87 -1.88
N THR A 209 12.64 -33.15 -2.84
CA THR A 209 12.39 -31.71 -3.02
C THR A 209 10.95 -31.44 -3.43
N LYS A 210 10.35 -32.31 -4.25
CA LYS A 210 8.92 -32.20 -4.61
C LYS A 210 8.01 -32.38 -3.41
N VAL A 211 8.33 -33.33 -2.50
CA VAL A 211 7.58 -33.52 -1.26
C VAL A 211 7.65 -32.26 -0.40
N PHE A 212 8.85 -31.69 -0.23
CA PHE A 212 9.01 -30.46 0.55
C PHE A 212 8.25 -29.27 -0.06
N VAL A 213 8.35 -29.06 -1.37
CA VAL A 213 7.64 -27.98 -2.08
C VAL A 213 6.12 -28.20 -2.07
N GLY A 214 5.67 -29.45 -2.19
CA GLY A 214 4.25 -29.82 -2.08
C GLY A 214 3.72 -29.56 -0.67
N TYR A 215 4.47 -29.91 0.36
CA TYR A 215 4.14 -29.59 1.74
C TYR A 215 4.09 -28.07 1.98
N ALA A 216 5.08 -27.32 1.48
CA ALA A 216 5.07 -25.86 1.53
C ALA A 216 3.80 -25.29 0.88
N ALA A 217 3.39 -25.81 -0.29
CA ALA A 217 2.15 -25.38 -0.95
C ALA A 217 0.89 -25.68 -0.12
N LEU A 218 0.82 -26.82 0.57
CA LEU A 218 -0.29 -27.14 1.48
C LEU A 218 -0.34 -26.21 2.69
N ILE A 219 0.82 -25.89 3.28
CA ILE A 219 0.90 -24.95 4.40
C ILE A 219 0.55 -23.53 3.96
N ILE A 220 0.98 -23.11 2.76
CA ILE A 220 0.57 -21.82 2.15
C ILE A 220 -0.95 -21.77 1.96
N LEU A 221 -1.56 -22.85 1.45
CA LEU A 221 -3.02 -22.93 1.29
C LEU A 221 -3.74 -22.85 2.65
N ALA A 222 -3.21 -23.50 3.68
CA ALA A 222 -3.72 -23.38 5.05
C ALA A 222 -3.57 -21.94 5.60
N GLY A 223 -2.45 -21.29 5.31
CA GLY A 223 -2.21 -19.86 5.59
C GLY A 223 -3.27 -18.98 4.95
N ILE A 224 -3.56 -19.17 3.66
CA ILE A 224 -4.64 -18.48 2.93
C ILE A 224 -5.99 -18.70 3.62
N ALA A 225 -6.30 -19.93 4.01
CA ALA A 225 -7.55 -20.25 4.69
C ALA A 225 -7.72 -19.42 5.99
N VAL A 226 -6.68 -19.35 6.83
CA VAL A 226 -6.76 -18.64 8.12
C VAL A 226 -6.70 -17.11 8.04
N THR A 227 -6.42 -16.53 6.87
CA THR A 227 -6.60 -15.07 6.67
C THR A 227 -8.07 -14.65 6.76
N VAL A 228 -8.99 -15.59 6.50
CA VAL A 228 -10.43 -15.36 6.39
C VAL A 228 -10.78 -14.17 5.47
N SER A 229 -9.94 -13.97 4.44
CA SER A 229 -10.15 -12.97 3.41
C SER A 229 -10.95 -13.56 2.25
N ARG A 230 -12.17 -13.04 2.04
CA ARG A 230 -13.04 -13.43 0.92
C ARG A 230 -12.36 -13.17 -0.42
N GLY A 231 -11.66 -12.03 -0.54
CA GLY A 231 -10.88 -11.67 -1.72
C GLY A 231 -9.88 -12.76 -2.06
N SER A 232 -9.00 -13.07 -1.09
CA SER A 232 -7.96 -14.10 -1.19
C SER A 232 -8.50 -15.50 -1.52
N TRP A 233 -9.62 -15.91 -0.91
CA TRP A 233 -10.22 -17.21 -1.19
C TRP A 233 -10.76 -17.30 -2.62
N ILE A 234 -11.47 -16.27 -3.08
CA ILE A 234 -12.08 -16.24 -4.41
C ILE A 234 -10.99 -16.14 -5.50
N SER A 235 -10.03 -15.23 -5.35
CA SER A 235 -8.91 -15.09 -6.29
C SER A 235 -8.08 -16.37 -6.38
N THR A 236 -7.74 -16.98 -5.22
CA THR A 236 -7.02 -18.25 -5.16
C THR A 236 -7.82 -19.37 -5.84
N ALA A 237 -9.12 -19.51 -5.53
CA ALA A 237 -9.96 -20.54 -6.12
C ALA A 237 -10.04 -20.40 -7.65
N LEU A 238 -10.28 -19.19 -8.17
CA LEU A 238 -10.31 -18.92 -9.61
C LEU A 238 -8.95 -19.22 -10.27
N ALA A 239 -7.84 -18.80 -9.67
CA ALA A 239 -6.50 -19.11 -10.17
C ALA A 239 -6.23 -20.63 -10.18
N LEU A 240 -6.68 -21.36 -9.16
CA LEU A 240 -6.57 -22.82 -9.10
C LEU A 240 -7.48 -23.54 -10.12
N VAL A 241 -8.68 -23.03 -10.39
CA VAL A 241 -9.54 -23.57 -11.47
C VAL A 241 -8.82 -23.48 -12.81
N VAL A 242 -8.21 -22.33 -13.12
CA VAL A 242 -7.40 -22.17 -14.33
C VAL A 242 -6.17 -23.07 -14.30
N PHE A 243 -5.48 -23.16 -13.15
CA PHE A 243 -4.30 -24.02 -12.96
C PHE A 243 -4.59 -25.49 -13.28
N PHE A 244 -5.58 -26.06 -12.60
CA PHE A 244 -5.95 -27.47 -12.78
C PHE A 244 -6.59 -27.71 -14.15
N GLY A 245 -7.38 -26.76 -14.67
CA GLY A 245 -7.93 -26.84 -16.03
C GLY A 245 -6.84 -26.99 -17.10
N LEU A 246 -5.79 -26.17 -17.02
CA LEU A 246 -4.64 -26.25 -17.94
C LEU A 246 -3.88 -27.58 -17.83
N LEU A 247 -3.75 -28.13 -16.62
CA LEU A 247 -3.06 -29.41 -16.40
C LEU A 247 -3.92 -30.63 -16.80
N VAL A 248 -5.23 -30.59 -16.59
CA VAL A 248 -6.17 -31.66 -16.98
C VAL A 248 -6.27 -31.79 -18.50
N TRP A 249 -6.14 -30.69 -19.23
CA TRP A 249 -6.06 -30.71 -20.69
C TRP A 249 -4.73 -31.27 -21.22
N ASN A 250 -3.73 -31.44 -20.35
CA ASN A 250 -2.45 -32.04 -20.68
C ASN A 250 -2.38 -33.50 -20.21
N ARG A 251 -2.41 -34.46 -21.16
CA ARG A 251 -2.40 -35.90 -20.85
C ARG A 251 -1.27 -36.32 -19.91
N ALA A 252 -0.12 -35.64 -19.93
CA ALA A 252 1.02 -35.95 -19.05
C ALA A 252 0.78 -35.60 -17.57
N TYR A 253 -0.10 -34.64 -17.27
CA TYR A 253 -0.35 -34.16 -15.91
C TYR A 253 -1.78 -34.41 -15.43
N ARG A 254 -2.67 -34.90 -16.30
CA ARG A 254 -4.10 -35.07 -16.03
C ARG A 254 -4.39 -35.85 -14.74
N LEU A 255 -3.86 -37.06 -14.60
CA LEU A 255 -4.17 -37.90 -13.45
C LEU A 255 -3.63 -37.31 -12.13
N PRO A 256 -2.35 -36.91 -12.02
CA PRO A 256 -1.85 -36.22 -10.82
C PRO A 256 -2.64 -34.95 -10.47
N ALA A 257 -3.04 -34.17 -11.47
CA ALA A 257 -3.82 -32.96 -11.28
C ALA A 257 -5.23 -33.26 -10.75
N LEU A 258 -5.93 -34.26 -11.30
CA LEU A 258 -7.25 -34.66 -10.83
C LEU A 258 -7.21 -35.22 -9.41
N VAL A 259 -6.22 -36.05 -9.09
CA VAL A 259 -6.04 -36.61 -7.73
C VAL A 259 -5.78 -35.51 -6.72
N LEU A 260 -4.87 -34.57 -7.03
CA LEU A 260 -4.59 -33.46 -6.12
C LEU A 260 -5.79 -32.52 -5.97
N LEU A 261 -6.48 -32.20 -7.07
CA LEU A 261 -7.69 -31.37 -7.03
C LEU A 261 -8.77 -32.02 -6.17
N ALA A 262 -9.04 -33.32 -6.36
CA ALA A 262 -9.99 -34.07 -5.54
C ALA A 262 -9.60 -34.06 -4.05
N ALA A 263 -8.31 -34.28 -3.75
CA ALA A 263 -7.80 -34.23 -2.38
C ALA A 263 -8.00 -32.85 -1.73
N LEU A 264 -7.71 -31.76 -2.46
CA LEU A 264 -7.91 -30.38 -1.97
C LEU A 264 -9.38 -30.05 -1.75
N VAL A 265 -10.27 -30.46 -2.66
CA VAL A 265 -11.72 -30.25 -2.53
C VAL A 265 -12.27 -31.03 -1.33
N VAL A 266 -11.90 -32.30 -1.17
CA VAL A 266 -12.30 -33.11 -0.01
C VAL A 266 -11.76 -32.50 1.29
N ALA A 267 -10.49 -32.09 1.32
CA ALA A 267 -9.92 -31.43 2.50
C ALA A 267 -10.67 -30.13 2.84
N GLY A 268 -10.96 -29.29 1.85
CA GLY A 268 -11.76 -28.08 2.05
C GLY A 268 -13.15 -28.39 2.61
N PHE A 269 -13.85 -29.37 2.04
CA PHE A 269 -15.18 -29.77 2.48
C PHE A 269 -15.19 -30.34 3.91
N VAL A 270 -14.14 -31.05 4.32
CA VAL A 270 -14.05 -31.65 5.67
C VAL A 270 -13.58 -30.65 6.73
N LEU A 271 -12.66 -29.75 6.39
CA LEU A 271 -12.00 -28.86 7.35
C LEU A 271 -12.74 -27.54 7.57
N LEU A 272 -13.24 -26.93 6.49
CA LEU A 272 -13.77 -25.56 6.55
C LEU A 272 -15.09 -25.44 7.33
N PRO A 273 -16.05 -26.37 7.24
CA PRO A 273 -17.31 -26.29 8.00
C PRO A 273 -17.16 -26.46 9.52
N ARG A 274 -15.96 -26.76 10.04
CA ARG A 274 -15.75 -27.03 11.46
C ARG A 274 -15.64 -25.77 12.32
N THR A 275 -15.54 -24.58 11.71
CA THR A 275 -15.46 -23.31 12.46
C THR A 275 -16.69 -22.46 12.20
N GLU A 276 -17.36 -22.01 13.26
CA GLU A 276 -18.55 -21.15 13.16
C GLU A 276 -18.25 -19.86 12.38
N TYR A 277 -17.05 -19.29 12.58
CA TYR A 277 -16.61 -18.10 11.85
C TYR A 277 -16.51 -18.32 10.32
N PHE A 278 -16.07 -19.51 9.88
CA PHE A 278 -16.06 -19.82 8.44
C PHE A 278 -17.49 -19.94 7.90
N LYS A 279 -18.40 -20.55 8.66
CA LYS A 279 -19.82 -20.64 8.27
C LYS A 279 -20.44 -19.26 8.15
N GLU A 280 -20.25 -18.38 9.13
CA GLU A 280 -20.72 -17.00 9.08
C GLU A 280 -20.16 -16.25 7.87
N ARG A 281 -18.86 -16.40 7.60
CA ARG A 281 -18.21 -15.74 6.46
C ARG A 281 -18.74 -16.23 5.12
N VAL A 282 -19.04 -17.52 5.00
CA VAL A 282 -19.66 -18.11 3.80
C VAL A 282 -21.13 -17.72 3.69
N HIS A 283 -21.87 -17.68 4.79
CA HIS A 283 -23.26 -17.24 4.82
C HIS A 283 -23.40 -15.80 4.30
N GLN A 284 -22.51 -14.90 4.74
CA GLN A 284 -22.41 -13.53 4.25
C GLN A 284 -22.10 -13.42 2.75
N LEU A 285 -21.54 -14.46 2.10
CA LEU A 285 -21.35 -14.47 0.64
C LEU A 285 -22.66 -14.76 -0.12
N PHE A 286 -23.57 -15.52 0.47
CA PHE A 286 -24.81 -15.98 -0.18
C PHE A 286 -26.05 -15.15 0.19
N GLU A 287 -26.05 -14.43 1.31
CA GLU A 287 -27.21 -13.65 1.76
C GLU A 287 -27.49 -12.35 1.01
N GLY A 288 -26.73 -12.02 -0.05
CA GLY A 288 -27.15 -11.15 -1.17
C GLY A 288 -27.71 -9.73 -0.91
N GLY A 289 -27.88 -9.27 0.33
CA GLY A 289 -28.73 -8.10 0.62
C GLY A 289 -28.29 -7.21 1.78
N LYS A 290 -27.20 -7.55 2.48
CA LYS A 290 -26.53 -6.66 3.45
C LYS A 290 -25.02 -6.73 3.28
N ILE A 291 -24.53 -6.23 2.15
CA ILE A 291 -23.12 -5.83 2.01
C ILE A 291 -22.91 -4.52 2.80
N ASN A 292 -23.47 -4.38 4.00
CA ASN A 292 -23.41 -3.15 4.81
C ASN A 292 -22.14 -3.08 5.67
N ASP A 293 -21.46 -4.20 5.91
CA ASP A 293 -20.23 -4.22 6.74
C ASP A 293 -18.95 -4.03 5.91
N ASP A 294 -19.04 -4.09 4.59
CA ASP A 294 -17.89 -3.96 3.70
C ASP A 294 -17.85 -2.59 3.04
N LYS A 295 -17.63 -1.57 3.88
CA LYS A 295 -17.57 -0.14 3.56
C LYS A 295 -16.67 0.24 2.38
N ARG A 296 -15.85 -0.70 1.88
CA ARG A 296 -15.01 -0.52 0.69
C ARG A 296 -15.80 -0.29 -0.59
N PHE A 297 -16.97 -0.91 -0.76
CA PHE A 297 -17.78 -0.71 -1.98
C PHE A 297 -18.39 0.69 -2.03
N ASP A 298 -18.64 1.29 -0.87
CA ASP A 298 -19.13 2.67 -0.73
C ASP A 298 -18.08 3.70 -1.18
N LEU A 299 -16.81 3.30 -1.32
CA LEU A 299 -15.72 4.15 -1.82
C LEU A 299 -15.68 4.22 -3.35
N TRP A 300 -16.25 3.24 -4.05
CA TRP A 300 -16.09 3.11 -5.50
C TRP A 300 -16.83 4.20 -6.28
N LEU A 301 -18.04 4.57 -5.84
CA LEU A 301 -18.80 5.64 -6.48
C LEU A 301 -18.14 7.02 -6.27
N PRO A 302 -17.72 7.41 -5.05
CA PRO A 302 -16.86 8.58 -4.84
C PRO A 302 -15.58 8.57 -5.68
N ALA A 303 -14.86 7.44 -5.73
CA ALA A 303 -13.64 7.30 -6.53
C ALA A 303 -13.93 7.55 -8.04
N LEU A 304 -15.01 6.99 -8.56
CA LEU A 304 -15.44 7.24 -9.94
C LEU A 304 -15.83 8.70 -10.20
N ARG A 305 -16.47 9.38 -9.24
CA ARG A 305 -16.78 10.81 -9.35
C ARG A 305 -15.51 11.64 -9.38
N LEU A 306 -14.58 11.39 -8.45
CA LEU A 306 -13.28 12.04 -8.40
C LEU A 306 -12.51 11.85 -9.73
N TRP A 307 -12.47 10.62 -10.27
CA TRP A 307 -11.83 10.36 -11.57
C TRP A 307 -12.53 11.09 -12.73
N ARG A 308 -13.88 11.12 -12.76
CA ARG A 308 -14.63 11.81 -13.83
C ARG A 308 -14.34 13.31 -13.91
N GLU A 309 -13.98 13.93 -12.80
CA GLU A 309 -13.55 15.34 -12.76
C GLU A 309 -12.08 15.53 -13.14
N ASN A 310 -11.29 14.44 -13.18
CA ASN A 310 -9.85 14.46 -13.43
C ASN A 310 -9.42 13.38 -14.46
N VAL A 311 -10.18 13.18 -15.53
CA VAL A 311 -10.07 12.01 -16.44
C VAL A 311 -8.65 11.73 -16.95
N TRP A 312 -7.91 12.77 -17.34
CA TRP A 312 -6.62 12.65 -18.01
C TRP A 312 -5.44 12.45 -17.07
N TRP A 313 -5.45 13.07 -15.90
CA TRP A 313 -4.29 13.08 -15.00
C TRP A 313 -4.56 12.36 -13.68
N GLY A 314 -5.82 12.02 -13.41
CA GLY A 314 -6.25 11.63 -12.09
C GLY A 314 -6.18 12.81 -11.11
N ALA A 315 -6.53 12.52 -9.86
CA ALA A 315 -6.34 13.36 -8.70
C ALA A 315 -4.85 13.67 -8.42
N GLY A 316 -3.93 12.87 -8.96
CA GLY A 316 -2.50 12.93 -8.70
C GLY A 316 -2.01 11.68 -7.98
N PRO A 317 -0.70 11.35 -8.06
CA PRO A 317 -0.15 10.14 -7.45
C PRO A 317 -0.39 10.11 -5.93
N GLY A 318 -1.16 9.12 -5.43
CA GLY A 318 -1.46 8.97 -4.01
C GLY A 318 -2.44 10.00 -3.44
N HIS A 319 -3.09 10.81 -4.29
CA HIS A 319 -3.96 11.91 -3.84
C HIS A 319 -5.40 11.49 -3.53
N PHE A 320 -5.74 10.21 -3.72
CA PHE A 320 -7.10 9.72 -3.47
C PHE A 320 -7.61 10.13 -2.08
N ASP A 321 -6.87 9.85 -1.02
CA ASP A 321 -7.30 10.15 0.36
C ASP A 321 -7.52 11.64 0.63
N ALA A 322 -6.61 12.48 0.11
CA ALA A 322 -6.69 13.93 0.29
C ALA A 322 -7.93 14.53 -0.40
N ARG A 323 -8.24 14.05 -1.60
CA ARG A 323 -9.36 14.59 -2.41
C ARG A 323 -10.68 13.85 -2.20
N PHE A 324 -10.65 12.63 -1.64
CA PHE A 324 -11.84 11.83 -1.36
C PHE A 324 -12.78 12.50 -0.36
N ARG A 325 -12.25 13.29 0.60
CA ARG A 325 -13.04 13.94 1.65
C ARG A 325 -14.20 14.79 1.10
N ALA A 326 -13.98 15.49 -0.02
CA ALA A 326 -15.02 16.28 -0.69
C ALA A 326 -16.19 15.42 -1.24
N TYR A 327 -15.96 14.12 -1.49
CA TYR A 327 -16.94 13.17 -2.03
C TYR A 327 -17.40 12.13 -1.00
N ARG A 328 -16.96 12.27 0.26
CA ARG A 328 -17.20 11.30 1.35
C ARG A 328 -18.71 11.06 1.55
N PRO A 329 -19.17 9.80 1.51
CA PRO A 329 -20.53 9.44 1.91
C PRO A 329 -20.79 9.67 3.41
N GLN A 330 -22.03 9.93 3.81
CA GLN A 330 -22.38 10.29 5.20
C GLN A 330 -22.06 9.20 6.23
N ASP A 331 -22.09 7.94 5.81
CA ASP A 331 -21.84 6.73 6.60
C ASP A 331 -20.35 6.33 6.70
N ILE A 332 -19.47 7.07 6.03
CA ILE A 332 -18.03 6.83 5.97
C ILE A 332 -17.28 7.94 6.73
N GLN A 333 -16.90 7.66 7.97
CA GLN A 333 -16.12 8.61 8.78
C GLN A 333 -14.61 8.29 8.80
N MET A 334 -14.20 7.10 8.37
CA MET A 334 -12.79 6.69 8.22
C MET A 334 -12.09 7.40 7.05
N GLN A 335 -10.76 7.47 7.11
CA GLN A 335 -9.88 7.88 6.01
C GLN A 335 -9.29 6.61 5.37
N PRO A 336 -9.81 6.15 4.23
CA PRO A 336 -9.49 4.82 3.71
C PRO A 336 -8.08 4.71 3.12
N ARG A 337 -7.41 5.84 2.83
CA ARG A 337 -6.14 5.95 2.11
C ARG A 337 -6.17 5.48 0.64
N TRP A 338 -6.87 4.39 0.36
CA TRP A 338 -6.95 3.74 -0.95
C TRP A 338 -8.40 3.38 -1.30
N VAL A 339 -8.70 3.20 -2.59
CA VAL A 339 -10.05 2.86 -3.08
C VAL A 339 -10.48 1.43 -2.73
N HIS A 340 -9.54 0.56 -2.31
CA HIS A 340 -9.75 -0.90 -2.21
C HIS A 340 -10.19 -1.56 -3.53
N ASN A 341 -9.60 -1.08 -4.61
CA ASN A 341 -9.67 -1.64 -5.96
C ASN A 341 -8.50 -1.02 -6.74
N ASP A 342 -7.43 -1.78 -6.99
CA ASP A 342 -6.22 -1.26 -7.64
C ASP A 342 -6.51 -0.66 -9.03
N TYR A 343 -7.53 -1.15 -9.75
CA TYR A 343 -7.90 -0.62 -11.07
C TYR A 343 -8.53 0.77 -10.96
N LEU A 344 -9.49 0.94 -10.04
CA LEU A 344 -10.08 2.24 -9.75
C LEU A 344 -9.03 3.18 -9.15
N ASN A 345 -8.17 2.69 -8.25
CA ASN A 345 -7.10 3.49 -7.67
C ASN A 345 -6.10 3.96 -8.73
N THR A 346 -5.78 3.09 -9.70
CA THR A 346 -4.91 3.48 -10.83
C THR A 346 -5.56 4.58 -11.66
N LEU A 347 -6.86 4.50 -11.92
CA LEU A 347 -7.60 5.55 -12.63
C LEU A 347 -7.68 6.86 -11.82
N THR A 348 -7.97 6.77 -10.53
CA THR A 348 -8.05 7.96 -9.68
C THR A 348 -6.72 8.65 -9.55
N ASP A 349 -5.61 7.92 -9.42
CA ASP A 349 -4.31 8.54 -9.13
C ASP A 349 -3.56 8.97 -10.39
N TRP A 350 -3.66 8.17 -11.46
CA TRP A 350 -2.84 8.33 -12.67
C TRP A 350 -3.63 8.67 -13.93
N GLY A 351 -4.95 8.75 -13.84
CA GLY A 351 -5.84 9.03 -14.96
C GLY A 351 -5.84 7.94 -16.03
N LEU A 352 -6.51 8.24 -17.14
CA LEU A 352 -6.62 7.35 -18.29
C LEU A 352 -5.26 6.95 -18.90
N PRO A 353 -4.27 7.86 -19.09
CA PRO A 353 -2.96 7.50 -19.63
C PRO A 353 -2.18 6.54 -18.73
N GLY A 354 -2.18 6.77 -17.41
CA GLY A 354 -1.53 5.87 -16.47
C GLY A 354 -2.15 4.48 -16.48
N ALA A 355 -3.48 4.41 -16.40
CA ALA A 355 -4.20 3.14 -16.51
C ALA A 355 -3.95 2.41 -17.84
N ALA A 356 -3.87 3.15 -18.96
CA ALA A 356 -3.55 2.58 -20.27
C ALA A 356 -2.12 2.02 -20.32
N LEU A 357 -1.14 2.68 -19.72
CA LEU A 357 0.25 2.21 -19.65
C LEU A 357 0.38 0.94 -18.79
N VAL A 358 -0.28 0.90 -17.63
CA VAL A 358 -0.34 -0.30 -16.78
C VAL A 358 -1.03 -1.45 -17.52
N GLY A 359 -2.17 -1.19 -18.17
CA GLY A 359 -2.87 -2.17 -19.00
C GLY A 359 -2.00 -2.68 -20.15
N ALA A 360 -1.26 -1.79 -20.83
CA ALA A 360 -0.32 -2.17 -21.88
C ALA A 360 0.81 -3.07 -21.35
N ALA A 361 1.34 -2.80 -20.15
CA ALA A 361 2.36 -3.66 -19.53
C ALA A 361 1.83 -5.10 -19.32
N TRP A 362 0.59 -5.24 -18.82
CA TRP A 362 -0.05 -6.55 -18.65
C TRP A 362 -0.31 -7.28 -19.97
N VAL A 363 -0.78 -6.57 -21.00
CA VAL A 363 -0.99 -7.14 -22.35
C VAL A 363 0.34 -7.61 -22.95
N LEU A 364 1.40 -6.81 -22.84
CA LEU A 364 2.74 -7.16 -23.33
C LEU A 364 3.33 -8.33 -22.57
N LEU A 365 3.13 -8.41 -21.26
CA LEU A 365 3.49 -9.57 -20.45
C LEU A 365 2.77 -10.82 -20.95
N GLY A 366 1.44 -10.76 -21.09
CA GLY A 366 0.62 -11.88 -21.58
C GLY A 366 1.07 -12.37 -22.95
N ALA A 367 1.33 -11.46 -23.89
CA ALA A 367 1.88 -11.80 -25.20
C ALA A 367 3.26 -12.48 -25.10
N GLY A 368 4.12 -12.02 -24.19
CA GLY A 368 5.42 -12.63 -23.90
C GLY A 368 5.28 -14.04 -23.30
N VAL A 369 4.34 -14.24 -22.38
CA VAL A 369 4.01 -15.54 -21.79
C VAL A 369 3.51 -16.51 -22.85
N ILE A 370 2.58 -16.10 -23.72
CA ILE A 370 2.04 -16.97 -24.79
C ILE A 370 3.17 -17.46 -25.73
N LYS A 371 4.09 -16.56 -26.11
CA LYS A 371 5.25 -16.93 -26.95
C LYS A 371 6.17 -17.90 -26.22
N THR A 372 6.51 -17.60 -24.97
CA THR A 372 7.39 -18.42 -24.13
C THR A 372 6.79 -19.80 -23.86
N TRP A 373 5.48 -19.86 -23.60
CA TRP A 373 4.73 -21.06 -23.25
C TRP A 373 4.93 -22.18 -24.26
N ARG A 374 4.86 -21.84 -25.56
CA ARG A 374 5.06 -22.79 -26.67
C ARG A 374 6.44 -23.43 -26.64
N VAL A 375 7.46 -22.68 -26.22
CA VAL A 375 8.85 -23.11 -26.22
C VAL A 375 9.19 -23.91 -24.96
N VAL A 376 8.76 -23.44 -23.77
CA VAL A 376 9.12 -24.10 -22.50
C VAL A 376 8.40 -25.42 -22.27
N ARG A 377 7.26 -25.65 -22.94
CA ARG A 377 6.49 -26.90 -22.92
C ARG A 377 7.15 -28.03 -23.74
N GLY A 378 7.94 -27.68 -24.77
CA GLY A 378 8.55 -28.62 -25.73
C GLY A 378 7.54 -29.26 -26.71
N PRO A 379 8.00 -29.97 -27.78
CA PRO A 379 7.12 -30.65 -28.75
C PRO A 379 6.14 -31.68 -28.13
N THR A 380 5.09 -32.04 -28.86
CA THR A 380 4.10 -33.04 -28.44
C THR A 380 4.76 -34.39 -28.17
N ALA A 381 4.51 -35.00 -27.00
CA ALA A 381 5.13 -36.27 -26.61
C ALA A 381 4.62 -37.42 -27.50
N GLN A 382 5.53 -38.32 -27.89
CA GLN A 382 5.18 -39.68 -28.28
C GLN A 382 4.67 -40.43 -27.03
N LEU A 383 3.82 -41.43 -27.23
CA LEU A 383 3.14 -42.18 -26.16
C LEU A 383 4.13 -42.69 -25.10
N GLY A 384 3.93 -42.29 -23.83
CA GLY A 384 4.61 -42.87 -22.66
C GLY A 384 5.58 -41.98 -21.89
N GLU A 385 6.10 -40.88 -22.47
CA GLU A 385 7.10 -40.05 -21.77
C GLU A 385 6.51 -38.89 -20.96
N GLN A 386 6.78 -38.87 -19.64
CA GLN A 386 6.47 -37.72 -18.79
C GLN A 386 7.47 -36.57 -19.03
N ARG A 387 7.13 -35.60 -19.89
CA ARG A 387 7.92 -34.37 -20.03
C ARG A 387 7.74 -33.47 -18.81
N ARG A 388 8.63 -33.59 -17.84
CA ARG A 388 8.78 -32.62 -16.74
C ARG A 388 9.69 -31.47 -17.20
N SER A 389 9.53 -30.25 -16.69
CA SER A 389 10.41 -29.10 -17.02
C SER A 389 10.35 -28.04 -15.92
N ASN A 390 11.51 -27.63 -15.38
CA ASN A 390 11.59 -26.58 -14.36
C ASN A 390 11.17 -25.21 -14.93
N LYS A 391 11.50 -24.95 -16.21
CA LYS A 391 11.12 -23.72 -16.90
C LYS A 391 9.60 -23.65 -17.09
N PHE A 392 8.99 -24.76 -17.51
CA PHE A 392 7.53 -24.83 -17.66
C PHE A 392 6.82 -24.67 -16.31
N ALA A 393 7.31 -25.34 -15.26
CA ALA A 393 6.79 -25.20 -13.91
C ALA A 393 6.83 -23.74 -13.42
N PHE A 394 7.96 -23.04 -13.61
CA PHE A 394 8.06 -21.63 -13.25
C PHE A 394 7.08 -20.76 -14.05
N VAL A 395 7.05 -20.89 -15.39
CA VAL A 395 6.16 -20.07 -16.25
C VAL A 395 4.69 -20.30 -15.91
N LEU A 396 4.26 -21.55 -15.72
CA LEU A 396 2.89 -21.88 -15.29
C LEU A 396 2.56 -21.28 -13.93
N GLY A 397 3.43 -21.51 -12.94
CA GLY A 397 3.22 -21.07 -11.58
C GLY A 397 3.20 -19.55 -11.43
N ALA A 398 4.21 -18.86 -11.96
CA ALA A 398 4.31 -17.40 -11.88
C ALA A 398 3.18 -16.70 -12.64
N SER A 399 2.78 -17.22 -13.81
CA SER A 399 1.66 -16.63 -14.57
C SER A 399 0.34 -16.72 -13.81
N LEU A 400 0.08 -17.84 -13.13
CA LEU A 400 -1.16 -18.02 -12.38
C LEU A 400 -1.13 -17.39 -11.00
N GLY A 401 0.05 -17.22 -10.40
CA GLY A 401 0.23 -16.35 -9.24
C GLY A 401 -0.07 -14.89 -9.57
N LEU A 402 0.43 -14.39 -10.70
CA LEU A 402 0.10 -13.05 -11.18
C LEU A 402 -1.37 -12.90 -11.59
N LEU A 403 -2.01 -13.95 -12.10
CA LEU A 403 -3.46 -13.96 -12.32
C LEU A 403 -4.23 -13.85 -11.00
N ALA A 404 -3.80 -14.56 -9.96
CA ALA A 404 -4.45 -14.50 -8.65
C ALA A 404 -4.46 -13.07 -8.09
N ILE A 405 -3.30 -12.39 -8.11
CA ILE A 405 -3.23 -11.01 -7.60
C ILE A 405 -4.05 -10.03 -8.45
N LEU A 406 -4.08 -10.20 -9.78
CA LEU A 406 -4.94 -9.39 -10.66
C LEU A 406 -6.43 -9.54 -10.34
N LEU A 407 -6.87 -10.75 -9.97
CA LEU A 407 -8.25 -11.00 -9.56
C LEU A 407 -8.54 -10.39 -8.18
N HIS A 408 -7.61 -10.51 -7.24
CA HIS A 408 -7.76 -9.94 -5.89
C HIS A 408 -7.76 -8.41 -5.91
N SER A 409 -6.97 -7.79 -6.79
CA SER A 409 -6.93 -6.35 -7.05
C SER A 409 -8.27 -5.73 -7.49
N LEU A 410 -9.29 -6.53 -7.84
CA LEU A 410 -10.65 -6.03 -8.10
C LEU A 410 -11.38 -5.57 -6.83
N VAL A 411 -10.98 -6.08 -5.67
CA VAL A 411 -11.65 -5.85 -4.38
C VAL A 411 -10.68 -5.42 -3.28
N ASP A 412 -9.41 -5.20 -3.63
CA ASP A 412 -8.40 -4.75 -2.68
C ASP A 412 -7.27 -3.95 -3.35
N PHE A 413 -6.39 -3.39 -2.53
CA PHE A 413 -5.30 -2.49 -2.91
C PHE A 413 -3.91 -3.15 -2.76
N ASN A 414 -3.80 -4.44 -3.10
CA ASN A 414 -2.58 -5.22 -2.84
C ASN A 414 -1.34 -4.64 -3.50
N LEU A 415 -1.47 -3.98 -4.66
CA LEU A 415 -0.35 -3.40 -5.40
C LEU A 415 0.12 -2.04 -4.86
N HIS A 416 -0.51 -1.53 -3.80
CA HIS A 416 0.00 -0.42 -2.98
C HIS A 416 0.81 -0.89 -1.76
N ILE A 417 0.91 -2.21 -1.53
CA ILE A 417 1.70 -2.77 -0.44
C ILE A 417 3.10 -3.12 -0.95
N PRO A 418 4.16 -2.45 -0.48
CA PRO A 418 5.47 -2.56 -1.14
C PRO A 418 6.01 -3.99 -1.27
N ALA A 419 5.84 -4.83 -0.24
CA ALA A 419 6.26 -6.23 -0.32
C ALA A 419 5.53 -7.02 -1.42
N ASN A 420 4.22 -6.80 -1.59
CA ASN A 420 3.41 -7.50 -2.61
C ASN A 420 3.76 -6.98 -4.00
N THR A 421 3.92 -5.66 -4.16
CA THR A 421 4.29 -5.05 -5.44
C THR A 421 5.68 -5.47 -5.88
N ILE A 422 6.66 -5.52 -4.96
CA ILE A 422 8.02 -5.99 -5.28
C ILE A 422 8.01 -7.48 -5.64
N LEU A 423 7.21 -8.32 -4.96
CA LEU A 423 7.03 -9.71 -5.34
C LEU A 423 6.44 -9.83 -6.76
N ALA A 424 5.36 -9.10 -7.05
CA ALA A 424 4.76 -9.08 -8.37
C ALA A 424 5.77 -8.63 -9.44
N VAL A 425 6.50 -7.54 -9.19
CA VAL A 425 7.56 -7.02 -10.06
C VAL A 425 8.65 -8.06 -10.29
N ALA A 426 9.11 -8.76 -9.25
CA ALA A 426 10.09 -9.82 -9.36
C ALA A 426 9.58 -10.97 -10.23
N LEU A 427 8.33 -11.41 -10.02
CA LEU A 427 7.70 -12.44 -10.86
C LEU A 427 7.56 -11.98 -12.32
N ILE A 428 7.13 -10.74 -12.56
CA ILE A 428 7.02 -10.14 -13.91
C ILE A 428 8.40 -10.08 -14.59
N ALA A 429 9.44 -9.66 -13.88
CA ALA A 429 10.82 -9.60 -14.39
C ALA A 429 11.35 -10.99 -14.75
N LEU A 430 11.23 -11.95 -13.84
CA LEU A 430 11.68 -13.33 -14.05
C LEU A 430 10.90 -14.02 -15.17
N LEU A 431 9.58 -13.81 -15.23
CA LEU A 431 8.73 -14.34 -16.29
C LEU A 431 9.09 -13.74 -17.66
N SER A 432 9.29 -12.42 -17.72
CA SER A 432 9.75 -11.71 -18.91
C SER A 432 11.14 -12.18 -19.37
N SER A 433 12.01 -12.56 -18.43
CA SER A 433 13.34 -13.07 -18.76
C SER A 433 13.29 -14.35 -19.60
N HIS A 434 12.23 -15.15 -19.51
CA HIS A 434 12.09 -16.40 -20.25
C HIS A 434 11.83 -16.18 -21.76
N LEU A 435 11.48 -14.96 -22.17
CA LEU A 435 11.28 -14.64 -23.59
C LEU A 435 12.56 -14.84 -24.42
N ARG A 436 13.73 -14.80 -23.78
CA ARG A 436 15.03 -15.13 -24.39
C ARG A 436 15.09 -16.54 -24.98
N PHE A 437 14.30 -17.48 -24.45
CA PHE A 437 14.24 -18.83 -25.01
C PHE A 437 13.43 -18.89 -26.30
N ALA A 438 12.52 -17.93 -26.52
CA ALA A 438 11.69 -17.88 -27.71
C ALA A 438 12.32 -17.07 -28.85
N THR A 439 13.19 -16.10 -28.54
CA THR A 439 13.86 -15.29 -29.55
C THR A 439 15.08 -14.57 -28.99
N GLU A 440 16.13 -14.45 -29.81
CA GLU A 440 17.32 -13.64 -29.51
C GLU A 440 17.13 -12.14 -29.86
N ARG A 441 16.00 -11.77 -30.48
CA ARG A 441 15.74 -10.41 -31.01
C ARG A 441 15.83 -9.30 -29.97
N TYR A 442 15.56 -9.62 -28.70
CA TYR A 442 15.48 -8.64 -27.63
C TYR A 442 16.78 -8.42 -26.87
N TRP A 443 17.88 -9.06 -27.28
CA TRP A 443 19.19 -8.76 -26.73
C TRP A 443 19.78 -7.52 -27.38
N VAL A 444 20.09 -6.54 -26.55
CA VAL A 444 20.73 -5.29 -26.96
C VAL A 444 22.14 -5.27 -26.40
N ARG A 445 23.13 -5.21 -27.29
CA ARG A 445 24.53 -5.03 -26.88
C ARG A 445 24.74 -3.60 -26.37
N ALA A 446 25.15 -3.45 -25.12
CA ALA A 446 25.44 -2.14 -24.54
C ALA A 446 26.80 -1.62 -25.04
N ARG A 447 26.75 -0.90 -26.16
CA ARG A 447 27.85 -0.08 -26.69
C ARG A 447 28.16 1.07 -25.72
N LEU A 448 29.28 1.76 -25.93
CA LEU A 448 29.76 2.81 -25.03
C LEU A 448 28.67 3.85 -24.68
N TRP A 449 27.94 4.37 -25.65
CA TRP A 449 26.87 5.34 -25.40
C TRP A 449 25.78 4.78 -24.48
N LEU A 450 25.34 3.53 -24.69
CA LEU A 450 24.31 2.90 -23.86
C LEU A 450 24.83 2.61 -22.45
N LYS A 451 26.11 2.22 -22.31
CA LYS A 451 26.77 2.10 -21.00
C LYS A 451 26.77 3.42 -20.25
N LEU A 452 27.14 4.51 -20.94
CA LEU A 452 27.16 5.86 -20.36
C LEU A 452 25.75 6.31 -19.96
N CYS A 453 24.74 6.14 -20.83
CA CYS A 453 23.36 6.47 -20.51
C CYS A 453 22.83 5.65 -19.32
N ALA A 454 23.02 4.33 -19.33
CA ALA A 454 22.58 3.47 -18.24
C ALA A 454 23.30 3.81 -16.93
N SER A 455 24.59 4.11 -16.99
CA SER A 455 25.34 4.56 -15.81
C SER A 455 24.82 5.90 -15.32
N ALA A 456 24.57 6.88 -16.20
CA ALA A 456 24.02 8.17 -15.81
C ALA A 456 22.65 8.05 -15.14
N VAL A 457 21.77 7.19 -15.65
CA VAL A 457 20.46 6.89 -15.03
C VAL A 457 20.63 6.23 -13.67
N LEU A 458 21.53 5.25 -13.54
CA LEU A 458 21.79 4.58 -12.26
C LEU A 458 22.42 5.52 -11.24
N LEU A 459 23.45 6.29 -11.61
CA LEU A 459 24.07 7.27 -10.71
C LEU A 459 23.10 8.38 -10.34
N GLY A 460 22.35 8.94 -11.30
CA GLY A 460 21.34 9.95 -11.04
C GLY A 460 20.24 9.44 -10.11
N GLY A 461 19.78 8.20 -10.32
CA GLY A 461 18.84 7.53 -9.45
C GLY A 461 19.39 7.28 -8.05
N VAL A 462 20.65 6.84 -7.91
CA VAL A 462 21.31 6.67 -6.59
C VAL A 462 21.41 7.99 -5.85
N LEU A 463 21.82 9.07 -6.53
CA LEU A 463 21.95 10.39 -5.92
C LEU A 463 20.59 10.95 -5.49
N TYR A 464 19.57 10.85 -6.36
CA TYR A 464 18.23 11.31 -6.05
C TYR A 464 17.59 10.49 -4.91
N LEU A 465 17.51 9.17 -5.07
CA LEU A 465 16.87 8.29 -4.09
C LEU A 465 17.64 8.28 -2.76
N GLY A 466 18.98 8.30 -2.78
CA GLY A 466 19.79 8.40 -1.56
C GLY A 466 19.58 9.72 -0.82
N ARG A 467 19.44 10.84 -1.54
CA ARG A 467 19.09 12.12 -0.92
C ARG A 467 17.69 12.09 -0.31
N GLN A 468 16.70 11.50 -0.99
CA GLN A 468 15.34 11.36 -0.45
C GLN A 468 15.31 10.44 0.77
N GLU A 469 16.08 9.35 0.77
CA GLU A 469 16.19 8.43 1.90
C GLU A 469 16.72 9.13 3.14
N LEU A 470 17.82 9.89 3.02
CA LEU A 470 18.40 10.65 4.13
C LEU A 470 17.42 11.70 4.67
N ARG A 471 16.70 12.39 3.77
CA ARG A 471 15.70 13.40 4.13
C ARG A 471 14.55 12.78 4.92
N HIS A 472 13.97 11.70 4.41
CA HIS A 472 12.84 11.00 5.01
C HIS A 472 13.23 10.28 6.32
N ALA A 473 14.45 9.73 6.40
CA ALA A 473 14.99 9.16 7.64
C ALA A 473 15.19 10.22 8.73
N ALA A 474 15.70 11.41 8.37
CA ALA A 474 15.86 12.51 9.32
C ALA A 474 14.50 13.04 9.82
N GLU A 475 13.54 13.23 8.92
CA GLU A 475 12.16 13.58 9.26
C GLU A 475 11.55 12.56 10.23
N TYR A 476 11.59 11.27 9.86
CA TYR A 476 11.05 10.18 10.67
C TYR A 476 11.65 10.15 12.09
N ALA A 477 12.97 10.29 12.21
CA ALA A 477 13.64 10.31 13.51
C ALA A 477 13.18 11.48 14.39
N TRP A 478 12.94 12.66 13.81
CA TRP A 478 12.44 13.81 14.55
C TRP A 478 10.96 13.69 14.91
N LEU A 479 10.12 13.14 14.02
CA LEU A 479 8.72 12.85 14.31
C LEU A 479 8.57 11.83 15.45
N GLU A 480 9.37 10.76 15.45
CA GLU A 480 9.39 9.78 16.52
C GLU A 480 9.84 10.37 17.86
N ARG A 481 10.78 11.33 17.84
CA ARG A 481 11.16 12.09 19.05
C ARG A 481 10.04 13.04 19.48
N ALA A 482 9.32 13.67 18.55
CA ALA A 482 8.21 14.57 18.85
C ALA A 482 7.03 13.82 19.46
N ALA A 483 6.70 12.63 18.97
CA ALA A 483 5.64 11.77 19.51
C ALA A 483 5.89 11.33 20.96
N ARG A 484 7.16 11.35 21.41
CA ARG A 484 7.57 11.05 22.80
C ARG A 484 7.64 12.26 23.71
N ALA A 485 7.65 13.46 23.14
CA ALA A 485 7.55 14.65 23.97
C ALA A 485 6.16 14.69 24.59
N PRO A 486 6.02 15.25 25.82
CA PRO A 486 4.71 15.61 26.33
C PRO A 486 3.93 16.39 25.26
N HIS A 487 2.68 15.98 25.02
CA HIS A 487 1.85 16.55 23.96
C HIS A 487 1.57 18.03 24.25
N PHE A 488 1.74 18.88 23.23
CA PHE A 488 1.45 20.32 23.26
C PHE A 488 2.37 21.15 24.18
N PHE A 489 3.59 20.65 24.43
CA PHE A 489 4.63 21.40 25.14
C PHE A 489 5.67 21.99 24.18
N PRO A 490 6.41 23.06 24.60
CA PRO A 490 7.45 23.68 23.78
C PRO A 490 8.49 22.69 23.23
N ALA A 491 8.83 21.65 23.99
CA ALA A 491 9.76 20.60 23.56
C ALA A 491 9.24 19.78 22.38
N GLN A 492 7.91 19.54 22.29
CA GLN A 492 7.30 18.87 21.13
C GLN A 492 7.35 19.78 19.90
N ILE A 493 6.99 21.05 20.07
CA ILE A 493 6.99 22.05 19.00
C ILE A 493 8.39 22.16 18.36
N GLU A 494 9.45 22.26 19.16
CA GLU A 494 10.81 22.33 18.64
C GLU A 494 11.22 21.06 17.87
N ARG A 495 10.83 19.88 18.34
CA ARG A 495 11.09 18.62 17.62
C ARG A 495 10.32 18.53 16.30
N LEU A 496 9.06 18.97 16.28
CA LEU A 496 8.26 19.07 15.06
C LEU A 496 8.87 20.09 14.07
N LYS A 497 9.39 21.23 14.55
CA LYS A 497 10.12 22.19 13.71
C LYS A 497 11.40 21.57 13.13
N MET A 498 12.12 20.72 13.87
CA MET A 498 13.27 19.99 13.32
C MET A 498 12.86 18.97 12.27
N ALA A 499 11.74 18.27 12.47
CA ALA A 499 11.16 17.39 11.44
C ALA A 499 10.80 18.19 10.17
N PHE A 500 10.13 19.34 10.31
CA PHE A 500 9.78 20.22 9.20
C PHE A 500 11.01 20.82 8.50
N ARG A 501 12.10 21.08 9.23
CA ARG A 501 13.37 21.51 8.59
C ARG A 501 13.99 20.41 7.74
N ALA A 502 13.88 19.14 8.16
CA ALA A 502 14.30 18.01 7.35
C ALA A 502 13.38 17.86 6.12
N GLU A 503 12.08 18.01 6.31
CA GLU A 503 11.07 17.87 5.26
C GLU A 503 10.09 19.05 5.22
N PRO A 504 10.46 20.16 4.55
CA PRO A 504 9.64 21.37 4.53
C PRO A 504 8.37 21.29 3.68
N LEU A 505 8.16 20.20 2.93
CA LEU A 505 7.00 20.04 2.06
C LEU A 505 5.92 19.13 2.67
N ASN A 506 6.15 18.57 3.87
CA ASN A 506 5.14 17.79 4.57
C ASN A 506 4.12 18.71 5.27
N ALA A 507 2.95 18.87 4.64
CA ALA A 507 1.83 19.65 5.17
C ALA A 507 1.34 19.15 6.54
N VAL A 508 1.34 17.83 6.77
CA VAL A 508 0.88 17.23 8.04
C VAL A 508 1.76 17.65 9.21
N THR A 509 3.07 17.74 8.99
CA THR A 509 4.02 18.23 10.00
C THR A 509 3.78 19.72 10.27
N GLY A 510 3.56 20.53 9.23
CA GLY A 510 3.19 21.93 9.37
C GLY A 510 1.89 22.13 10.17
N TYR A 511 0.86 21.34 9.86
CA TYR A 511 -0.41 21.32 10.59
C TYR A 511 -0.22 20.94 12.06
N SER A 512 0.59 19.92 12.34
CA SER A 512 0.85 19.46 13.72
C SER A 512 1.58 20.52 14.55
N ILE A 513 2.46 21.33 13.95
CA ILE A 513 3.07 22.49 14.63
C ILE A 513 1.99 23.55 14.92
N GLY A 514 1.12 23.84 13.95
CA GLY A 514 0.00 24.77 14.13
C GLY A 514 -0.95 24.35 15.25
N GLU A 515 -1.35 23.08 15.28
CA GLU A 515 -2.20 22.52 16.33
C GLU A 515 -1.54 22.58 17.71
N ALA A 516 -0.23 22.33 17.80
CA ALA A 516 0.48 22.44 19.07
C ALA A 516 0.45 23.87 19.63
N PHE A 517 0.70 24.88 18.79
CA PHE A 517 0.55 26.28 19.19
C PHE A 517 -0.90 26.67 19.49
N ARG A 518 -1.86 26.12 18.74
CA ARG A 518 -3.30 26.39 18.97
C ARG A 518 -3.73 25.90 20.35
N ILE A 519 -3.32 24.70 20.74
CA ILE A 519 -3.65 24.12 22.04
C ILE A 519 -2.95 24.87 23.17
N GLU A 520 -1.66 25.19 23.01
CA GLU A 520 -0.93 26.00 24.00
C GLU A 520 -1.57 27.40 24.18
N SER A 521 -2.07 28.01 23.10
CA SER A 521 -2.85 29.26 23.15
C SER A 521 -4.17 29.10 23.91
N GLN A 522 -4.84 27.96 23.75
CA GLN A 522 -6.13 27.67 24.40
C GLN A 522 -6.00 27.52 25.93
N GLU A 523 -4.83 27.12 26.43
CA GLU A 523 -4.57 27.00 27.88
C GLU A 523 -4.57 28.36 28.61
N GLY A 524 -4.64 29.48 27.89
CA GLY A 524 -4.94 30.79 28.47
C GLY A 524 -3.78 31.48 29.19
N THR A 525 -2.54 31.22 28.74
CA THR A 525 -1.34 31.95 29.19
C THR A 525 -1.40 33.43 28.75
N GLU A 526 -0.62 34.31 29.39
CA GLU A 526 -0.60 35.76 29.05
C GLU A 526 -0.30 36.01 27.56
N ASP A 527 0.45 35.11 26.93
CA ASP A 527 0.88 35.19 25.53
C ASP A 527 -0.09 34.53 24.52
N TYR A 528 -1.33 34.21 24.92
CA TYR A 528 -2.26 33.44 24.06
C TYR A 528 -2.44 34.04 22.66
N ARG A 529 -2.46 35.37 22.51
CA ARG A 529 -2.58 36.05 21.21
C ARG A 529 -1.37 35.81 20.32
N GLN A 530 -0.16 35.80 20.88
CA GLN A 530 1.06 35.54 20.15
C GLN A 530 1.15 34.06 19.73
N LEU A 531 0.73 33.15 20.62
CA LEU A 531 0.66 31.72 20.30
C LEU A 531 -0.37 31.43 19.20
N ALA A 532 -1.54 32.07 19.25
CA ALA A 532 -2.54 31.98 18.18
C ALA A 532 -2.03 32.54 16.85
N ALA A 533 -1.25 33.63 16.87
CA ALA A 533 -0.61 34.17 15.68
C ALA A 533 0.40 33.17 15.07
N GLN A 534 1.22 32.53 15.91
CA GLN A 534 2.14 31.48 15.46
C GLN A 534 1.37 30.28 14.89
N ALA A 535 0.28 29.85 15.51
CA ALA A 535 -0.57 28.79 15.00
C ALA A 535 -1.11 29.13 13.61
N MET A 536 -1.66 30.34 13.42
CA MET A 536 -2.14 30.83 12.12
C MET A 536 -1.05 30.85 11.04
N GLU A 537 0.18 31.24 11.37
CA GLU A 537 1.30 31.17 10.42
C GLU A 537 1.57 29.74 9.94
N TRP A 538 1.55 28.77 10.85
CA TRP A 538 1.78 27.36 10.51
C TRP A 538 0.62 26.74 9.77
N PHE A 539 -0.62 27.05 10.14
CA PHE A 539 -1.80 26.64 9.36
C PHE A 539 -1.78 27.23 7.95
N ALA A 540 -1.42 28.51 7.78
CA ALA A 540 -1.29 29.11 6.46
C ALA A 540 -0.20 28.44 5.60
N ARG A 541 0.89 27.96 6.23
CA ARG A 541 1.90 27.14 5.53
C ARG A 541 1.34 25.78 5.15
N ALA A 542 0.64 25.10 6.05
CA ALA A 542 0.02 23.81 5.78
C ALA A 542 -1.00 23.89 4.64
N GLN A 543 -1.87 24.91 4.64
CA GLN A 543 -2.85 25.17 3.57
C GLN A 543 -2.20 25.37 2.19
N LYS A 544 -1.00 25.96 2.14
CA LYS A 544 -0.25 26.13 0.87
C LYS A 544 0.37 24.83 0.38
N LEU A 545 0.74 23.93 1.30
CA LEU A 545 1.38 22.65 0.98
C LEU A 545 0.34 21.56 0.65
N ASP A 546 -0.81 21.60 1.32
CA ASP A 546 -1.97 20.76 1.05
C ASP A 546 -3.25 21.63 1.04
N PRO A 547 -3.69 22.07 -0.17
CA PRO A 547 -4.91 22.86 -0.33
C PRO A 547 -6.21 22.09 -0.07
N TRP A 548 -6.11 20.77 0.14
CA TRP A 548 -7.24 19.85 0.31
C TRP A 548 -7.42 19.41 1.77
N ASP A 549 -6.56 19.85 2.69
CA ASP A 549 -6.68 19.55 4.13
C ASP A 549 -7.59 20.56 4.85
N GLU A 550 -8.84 20.17 5.08
CA GLU A 550 -9.85 20.94 5.79
C GLU A 550 -9.39 21.34 7.21
N ARG A 551 -8.59 20.51 7.87
CA ARG A 551 -8.21 20.72 9.28
C ARG A 551 -7.36 21.97 9.44
N SER A 552 -6.51 22.27 8.46
CA SER A 552 -5.69 23.48 8.47
C SER A 552 -6.55 24.74 8.31
N PHE A 553 -7.69 24.68 7.62
CA PHE A 553 -8.64 25.79 7.55
C PHE A 553 -9.43 25.93 8.86
N LEU A 554 -9.89 24.81 9.44
CA LEU A 554 -10.56 24.80 10.74
C LEU A 554 -9.68 25.39 11.85
N GLY A 555 -8.42 24.96 11.95
CA GLY A 555 -7.48 25.48 12.94
C GLY A 555 -7.24 26.98 12.79
N TYR A 556 -7.11 27.47 11.55
CA TYR A 556 -6.95 28.91 11.29
C TYR A 556 -8.21 29.70 11.67
N GLY A 557 -9.39 29.25 11.25
CA GLY A 557 -10.67 29.87 11.59
C GLY A 557 -10.91 29.91 13.10
N TRP A 558 -10.58 28.82 13.78
CA TRP A 558 -10.65 28.74 15.24
C TRP A 558 -9.73 29.76 15.91
N CYS A 559 -8.48 29.91 15.45
CA CYS A 559 -7.57 30.91 16.01
C CYS A 559 -8.09 32.34 15.84
N LEU A 560 -8.74 32.64 14.71
CA LEU A 560 -9.37 33.95 14.49
C LEU A 560 -10.53 34.20 15.46
N ASP A 561 -11.40 33.21 15.66
CA ASP A 561 -12.47 33.32 16.67
C ASP A 561 -11.90 33.55 18.07
N TRP A 562 -10.87 32.77 18.43
CA TRP A 562 -10.19 32.82 19.73
C TRP A 562 -9.60 34.20 20.05
N VAL A 563 -9.00 34.88 19.06
CA VAL A 563 -8.45 36.23 19.26
C VAL A 563 -9.48 37.36 19.09
N GLY A 564 -10.75 37.01 18.82
CA GLY A 564 -11.87 37.94 18.68
C GLY A 564 -12.12 38.47 17.26
N ARG A 565 -11.42 37.95 16.24
CA ARG A 565 -11.54 38.33 14.82
C ARG A 565 -12.62 37.49 14.09
N LYS A 566 -13.81 37.44 14.69
CA LYS A 566 -14.92 36.55 14.30
C LYS A 566 -15.49 36.81 12.90
N THR A 567 -15.39 38.03 12.37
CA THR A 567 -15.85 38.35 11.01
C THR A 567 -14.91 37.81 9.93
N GLU A 568 -13.63 37.60 10.29
CA GLU A 568 -12.61 37.11 9.36
C GLU A 568 -12.54 35.58 9.32
N SER A 569 -13.12 34.90 10.32
CA SER A 569 -13.02 33.43 10.45
C SER A 569 -13.99 32.68 9.55
N ALA A 570 -15.18 33.23 9.29
CA ALA A 570 -16.26 32.57 8.53
C ALA A 570 -15.80 31.97 7.16
N PRO A 571 -15.03 32.67 6.31
CA PRO A 571 -14.56 32.10 5.04
C PRO A 571 -13.70 30.83 5.18
N TYR A 572 -12.99 30.67 6.30
CA TYR A 572 -12.19 29.48 6.57
C TYR A 572 -13.07 28.28 6.91
N PHE A 573 -14.16 28.50 7.65
CA PHE A 573 -15.16 27.47 7.94
C PHE A 573 -15.94 27.06 6.69
N ASP A 574 -16.34 28.03 5.85
CA ASP A 574 -16.98 27.76 4.56
C ASP A 574 -16.07 26.91 3.66
N ARG A 575 -14.76 27.22 3.64
CA ARG A 575 -13.80 26.44 2.87
C ARG A 575 -13.61 25.03 3.44
N ALA A 576 -13.57 24.89 4.75
CA ALA A 576 -13.47 23.58 5.39
C ALA A 576 -14.70 22.70 5.10
N GLU A 577 -15.90 23.28 5.09
CA GLU A 577 -17.13 22.56 4.71
C GLU A 577 -17.06 22.05 3.26
N GLN A 578 -16.58 22.86 2.33
CA GLN A 578 -16.43 22.44 0.92
C GLN A 578 -15.45 21.28 0.76
N LEU A 579 -14.41 21.23 1.59
CA LEU A 579 -13.36 20.21 1.53
C LEU A 579 -13.77 18.88 2.19
N ASP A 580 -14.58 18.92 3.26
CA ASP A 580 -15.13 17.72 3.89
C ASP A 580 -16.58 17.93 4.38
N PRO A 581 -17.56 17.96 3.46
CA PRO A 581 -18.93 18.32 3.77
C PRO A 581 -19.66 17.28 4.64
N ASN A 582 -19.11 16.08 4.78
CA ASN A 582 -19.71 14.99 5.57
C ASN A 582 -18.76 14.47 6.67
N GLY A 583 -17.66 15.17 6.95
CA GLY A 583 -16.77 14.85 8.05
C GLY A 583 -17.38 15.29 9.37
N TYR A 584 -17.67 14.35 10.28
CA TYR A 584 -18.33 14.67 11.54
C TYR A 584 -17.57 15.71 12.38
N PHE A 585 -16.24 15.65 12.36
CA PHE A 585 -15.36 16.58 13.06
C PHE A 585 -15.48 17.99 12.47
N THR A 586 -15.36 18.13 11.15
CA THR A 586 -15.51 19.40 10.42
C THR A 586 -16.84 20.07 10.74
N ILE A 587 -17.93 19.31 10.65
CA ILE A 587 -19.29 19.77 10.92
C ILE A 587 -19.46 20.17 12.40
N ALA A 588 -18.82 19.46 13.33
CA ALA A 588 -18.84 19.83 14.75
C ALA A 588 -18.11 21.17 14.99
N THR A 589 -16.93 21.34 14.40
CA THR A 589 -16.11 22.56 14.56
C THR A 589 -16.80 23.79 13.96
N ILE A 590 -17.52 23.66 12.84
CA ILE A 590 -18.37 24.73 12.31
C ILE A 590 -19.49 25.08 13.30
N GLY A 591 -20.08 24.06 13.95
CA GLY A 591 -21.03 24.29 15.04
C GLY A 591 -20.43 25.11 16.19
N LEU A 592 -19.18 24.82 16.57
CA LEU A 592 -18.45 25.60 17.60
C LEU A 592 -18.22 27.06 17.17
N HIS A 593 -17.90 27.32 15.91
CA HIS A 593 -17.80 28.69 15.40
C HIS A 593 -19.09 29.49 15.63
N TYR A 594 -20.26 28.90 15.33
CA TYR A 594 -21.56 29.55 15.58
C TYR A 594 -21.82 29.82 17.08
N ILE A 595 -21.31 28.97 17.97
CA ILE A 595 -21.36 29.18 19.42
C ILE A 595 -20.48 30.38 19.79
N GLU A 596 -19.26 30.45 19.28
CA GLU A 596 -18.32 31.54 19.56
C GLU A 596 -18.88 32.90 19.14
N ILE A 597 -19.58 32.98 18.00
CA ILE A 597 -20.24 34.23 17.57
C ILE A 597 -21.58 34.49 18.28
N GLY A 598 -22.00 33.64 19.22
CA GLY A 598 -23.20 33.80 20.04
C GLY A 598 -24.53 33.41 19.37
N ASN A 599 -24.46 32.74 18.21
CA ASN A 599 -25.61 32.28 17.44
C ASN A 599 -25.92 30.80 17.71
N PHE A 600 -26.43 30.52 18.91
CA PHE A 600 -26.80 29.17 19.35
C PHE A 600 -27.88 28.51 18.47
N ALA A 601 -28.76 29.30 17.86
CA ALA A 601 -29.80 28.80 16.96
C ALA A 601 -29.21 28.22 15.67
N ALA A 602 -28.19 28.88 15.10
CA ALA A 602 -27.45 28.36 13.96
C ALA A 602 -26.54 27.19 14.34
N ALA A 603 -25.93 27.20 15.53
CA ALA A 603 -25.03 26.13 15.98
C ALA A 603 -25.73 24.76 16.15
N LYS A 604 -26.96 24.76 16.69
CA LYS A 604 -27.72 23.53 16.99
C LYS A 604 -27.81 22.54 15.80
N PRO A 605 -28.31 22.91 14.61
CA PRO A 605 -28.43 21.98 13.49
C PRO A 605 -27.10 21.41 13.00
N TRP A 606 -25.98 22.14 13.14
CA TRP A 606 -24.65 21.64 12.82
C TRP A 606 -24.24 20.51 13.76
N LEU A 607 -24.34 20.71 15.07
CA LEU A 607 -23.98 19.69 16.04
C LEU A 607 -24.91 18.47 15.96
N GLU A 608 -26.21 18.67 15.74
CA GLU A 608 -27.14 17.56 15.49
C GLU A 608 -26.75 16.77 14.23
N ARG A 609 -26.32 17.46 13.16
CA ARG A 609 -25.82 16.80 11.94
C ARG A 609 -24.55 16.02 12.22
N SER A 610 -23.58 16.60 12.94
CA SER A 610 -22.35 15.91 13.34
C SER A 610 -22.66 14.62 14.12
N LEU A 611 -23.60 14.69 15.08
CA LEU A 611 -24.01 13.52 15.85
C LEU A 611 -24.72 12.46 15.00
N ARG A 612 -25.48 12.85 13.97
CA ARG A 612 -26.06 11.90 13.00
C ARG A 612 -25.00 11.20 12.16
N LEU A 613 -23.96 11.92 11.74
CA LEU A 613 -22.83 11.38 10.97
C LEU A 613 -21.98 10.40 11.79
N GLN A 614 -21.74 10.73 13.07
CA GLN A 614 -20.97 9.91 14.00
C GLN A 614 -21.58 10.00 15.39
N ARG A 615 -22.30 8.93 15.78
CA ARG A 615 -22.98 8.87 17.09
C ARG A 615 -22.03 8.49 18.23
N GLN A 616 -21.08 7.61 17.97
CA GLN A 616 -20.10 7.11 18.94
C GLN A 616 -18.83 7.95 18.86
N ASP A 617 -18.14 8.18 19.97
CA ASP A 617 -16.87 8.92 20.01
C ASP A 617 -16.95 10.35 19.43
N ASN A 618 -18.05 11.05 19.71
CA ASN A 618 -18.27 12.44 19.29
C ASN A 618 -18.59 13.35 20.50
N PRO A 619 -17.63 13.59 21.40
CA PRO A 619 -17.86 14.37 22.62
C PRO A 619 -18.20 15.83 22.30
N ILE A 620 -17.61 16.41 21.25
CA ILE A 620 -17.87 17.81 20.86
C ILE A 620 -19.36 18.02 20.57
N ALA A 621 -19.98 17.18 19.74
CA ALA A 621 -21.40 17.35 19.45
C ALA A 621 -22.28 17.05 20.68
N GLN A 622 -21.94 16.02 21.46
CA GLN A 622 -22.73 15.61 22.62
C GLN A 622 -22.74 16.67 23.73
N ASP A 623 -21.57 17.19 24.09
CA ASP A 623 -21.40 18.12 25.21
C ASP A 623 -22.00 19.49 24.86
N TYR A 624 -21.69 20.01 23.68
CA TYR A 624 -22.14 21.35 23.28
C TYR A 624 -23.64 21.40 22.94
N LEU A 625 -24.27 20.31 22.51
CA LEU A 625 -25.73 20.28 22.36
C LEU A 625 -26.46 20.47 23.69
N GLN A 626 -25.92 19.91 24.78
CA GLN A 626 -26.48 20.13 26.12
C GLN A 626 -26.34 21.59 26.53
N ILE A 627 -25.16 22.19 26.31
CA ILE A 627 -24.90 23.60 26.60
C ILE A 627 -25.85 24.51 25.80
N ILE A 628 -26.01 24.27 24.50
CA ILE A 628 -26.91 25.03 23.63
C ILE A 628 -28.36 24.94 24.12
N ALA A 629 -28.83 23.73 24.49
CA ALA A 629 -30.19 23.54 24.96
C ALA A 629 -30.48 24.41 26.20
N THR A 630 -29.57 24.39 27.19
CA THR A 630 -29.68 25.23 28.39
C THR A 630 -29.69 26.72 28.04
N ARG A 631 -28.77 27.18 27.20
CA ARG A 631 -28.67 28.60 26.80
C ARG A 631 -29.89 29.10 26.01
N LEU A 632 -30.46 28.26 25.15
CA LEU A 632 -31.67 28.61 24.40
C LEU A 632 -32.90 28.67 25.33
N MET A 633 -33.00 27.77 26.31
CA MET A 633 -34.04 27.82 27.34
C MET A 633 -33.93 29.08 28.19
N GLU A 634 -32.72 29.42 28.69
CA GLU A 634 -32.46 30.65 29.44
C GLU A 634 -32.91 31.92 28.68
N ARG A 635 -32.56 32.00 27.38
CA ARG A 635 -32.98 33.13 26.53
C ARG A 635 -34.49 33.18 26.36
N ALA A 636 -35.14 32.04 26.12
CA ALA A 636 -36.60 31.97 25.97
C ALA A 636 -37.31 32.42 27.26
N THR A 637 -36.86 31.96 28.44
CA THR A 637 -37.44 32.37 29.73
C THR A 637 -37.22 33.85 30.05
N ASN A 638 -36.04 34.40 29.70
CA ASN A 638 -35.73 35.81 29.93
C ASN A 638 -36.54 36.74 29.01
N HIS A 639 -36.83 36.32 27.77
CA HIS A 639 -37.72 37.05 26.87
C HIS A 639 -39.19 37.02 27.35
N THR A 640 -39.69 35.88 27.83
CA THR A 640 -41.05 35.83 28.42
C THR A 640 -41.19 36.61 29.71
N GLY A 641 -40.13 36.72 30.52
CA GLY A 641 -40.16 37.52 31.76
C GLY A 641 -40.11 39.03 31.53
N THR A 642 -39.58 39.49 30.40
CA THR A 642 -39.55 40.92 30.04
C THR A 642 -40.84 41.39 29.39
N GLU A 643 -41.57 40.52 28.67
CA GLU A 643 -42.90 40.84 28.13
C GLU A 643 -44.01 40.90 29.19
N ILE A 644 -43.85 40.24 30.35
CA ILE A 644 -44.80 40.31 31.47
C ILE A 644 -44.65 41.62 32.29
N HIS A 645 -43.59 42.40 32.05
CA HIS A 645 -43.29 43.64 32.77
C HIS A 645 -43.26 44.90 31.88
N ALA A 646 -43.72 44.84 30.63
CA ALA A 646 -43.95 46.02 29.81
C ALA A 646 -45.34 46.62 30.13
N PRO A 647 -45.45 47.86 30.66
CA PRO A 647 -46.71 48.50 31.02
C PRO A 647 -47.59 48.89 29.83
#